data_AF-A0A851N2K4-F1
#
_entry.id   AF-A0A851N2K4-F1
#
_cell.length_a   1.000
_cell.length_b   1.000
_cell.length_c   1.000
_cell.angle_alpha   90.00
_cell.angle_beta   90.00
_cell.angle_gamma   90.00
#
_symmetry.space_group_name_H-M   'P 1'
#
loop_
_entity.id
_entity.type
_entity.pdbx_description
1 polymer ?
#
loop_
_entity_poly.entity_id
_entity_poly.type
_entity_poly.pdbx_seq_one_letter_code
_entity_poly.pdbx_strand_id
1 'polypeptide(L)'
;TGPMSSECLGNLLRITLSAEYFEDKYLSFSVVDQSGIAWELDEAMAAQCGYTVTYSSWSSIEFHASAVSCHSHLERDVFTVTIQIKASCTPDMKNATTHLKSASCCYGPWSPREVVCESNYMEVSVRREIPQPIKDFIQDVPEDWILVFPEAKAEDSVWQIVFHQPEEKKALLVSDAWSAGYGLNTTDTRVLLRIPQTASQIQLVEDQGITFSVVRSSTFYKHQWVILMVDTTVACPADGVDYVNKTITWTVPKYIPSLSTGATSFKDVLVEAGVDLHKLSDKEMSSRKYVLLNDINAITMKIPIGAEGGHYKTSVSNGQLGEKYTINLFLEHQWEDNKWGLTKYTIIKKIETPFEQVELAITDSSSLSTRLMNVTVGTFLPDVELVNLTIEGVTVPVPEADQHGYLIYRTRYANGRKAYVIQVPLDAPSIKKEYMREDMRAFTLNVTLVFITYPSSETFIVPIITTSAVRDAVLPSARGFCDGRNLHLIIAHGNVDQNWLPFISDWHLTPEAAQKYNYSLWDNGTHLAISVPFLSPHVNYEGFHTSGIKASLYLTLKDGITLANRRDFSVSCRFSPSELIQCLPNGTVIITAIKLVGVADLDTSLLVLRDRQCKPSLVTEKTATFRFNVNTCGTSRKFNSTTMTYENEVLYFRPGNDTPVSKLKFVCWYAVKQTVDVRYESKKTPLPHIKPGFGSLALSMKIFKEKSYSEPYQEWEYPVVKYLRDALYFEVELLQPKDARLDLNLDDCWATNSQSQDSLPQWPIIINGCENSEDSYRTVFHEVNYSLRVEFPQHMKRFEVRMFTFVQGSNLLQE
;
A
#
# COMPACT_ATOMS: atom_id res chain seq x y z
N THR A 1 -31.24 -39.68 16.47
CA THR A 1 -30.27 -38.77 17.10
C THR A 1 -30.71 -37.35 16.79
N GLY A 2 -31.26 -36.65 17.79
CA GLY A 2 -31.68 -35.25 17.61
C GLY A 2 -30.48 -34.30 17.60
N PRO A 3 -30.66 -33.01 17.27
CA PRO A 3 -29.58 -32.02 17.25
C PRO A 3 -29.01 -31.69 18.65
N MET A 4 -29.61 -32.22 19.72
CA MET A 4 -29.25 -31.96 21.11
C MET A 4 -29.39 -33.22 21.97
N SER A 5 -28.34 -33.57 22.72
CA SER A 5 -28.34 -34.62 23.76
C SER A 5 -28.23 -34.00 25.15
N SER A 6 -28.71 -34.72 26.17
CA SER A 6 -28.67 -34.27 27.56
C SER A 6 -28.18 -35.41 28.44
N GLU A 7 -27.33 -35.10 29.41
CA GLU A 7 -26.73 -36.04 30.35
C GLU A 7 -26.78 -35.45 31.77
N CYS A 8 -27.14 -36.30 32.73
CA CYS A 8 -27.25 -35.93 34.14
C CYS A 8 -25.98 -36.36 34.88
N LEU A 9 -25.28 -35.40 35.49
CA LEU A 9 -23.96 -35.56 36.10
C LEU A 9 -24.04 -35.24 37.59
N GLY A 10 -24.96 -35.91 38.28
CA GLY A 10 -25.30 -35.62 39.67
C GLY A 10 -26.06 -34.30 39.79
N ASN A 11 -25.41 -33.29 40.36
CA ASN A 11 -26.01 -31.98 40.63
C ASN A 11 -25.80 -30.98 39.47
N LEU A 12 -25.31 -31.46 38.34
CA LEU A 12 -25.12 -30.70 37.11
C LEU A 12 -25.84 -31.41 35.96
N LEU A 13 -26.50 -30.64 35.12
CA LEU A 13 -27.05 -31.07 33.84
C LEU A 13 -26.11 -30.57 32.74
N ARG A 14 -25.73 -31.46 31.83
CA ARG A 14 -25.04 -31.11 30.60
C ARG A 14 -25.94 -31.33 29.40
N ILE A 15 -26.07 -30.33 28.55
CA ILE A 15 -26.71 -30.43 27.24
C ILE A 15 -25.67 -30.16 26.17
N THR A 16 -25.50 -31.12 25.26
CA THR A 16 -24.55 -31.06 24.15
C THR A 16 -25.31 -30.81 22.86
N LEU A 17 -24.92 -29.77 22.13
CA LEU A 17 -25.45 -29.44 20.81
C LEU A 17 -24.56 -30.06 19.73
N SER A 18 -25.18 -30.64 18.70
CA SER A 18 -24.47 -31.22 17.55
C SER A 18 -23.78 -30.13 16.73
N ALA A 19 -22.46 -30.20 16.60
CA ALA A 19 -21.70 -29.25 15.79
C ALA A 19 -22.14 -29.24 14.32
N GLU A 20 -22.43 -30.39 13.71
CA GLU A 20 -22.86 -30.47 12.30
C GLU A 20 -24.17 -29.71 12.03
N TYR A 21 -25.09 -29.68 12.99
CA TYR A 21 -26.39 -29.03 12.79
C TYR A 21 -26.34 -27.51 12.98
N PHE A 22 -25.44 -27.04 13.86
CA PHE A 22 -25.28 -25.64 14.21
C PHE A 22 -24.04 -24.97 13.58
N GLU A 23 -23.33 -25.68 12.68
CA GLU A 23 -22.21 -25.14 11.88
C GLU A 23 -22.65 -23.85 11.15
N ASP A 24 -21.80 -22.82 11.20
CA ASP A 24 -22.00 -21.51 10.55
C ASP A 24 -23.27 -20.73 10.96
N LYS A 25 -23.84 -21.01 12.15
CA LYS A 25 -25.01 -20.29 12.69
C LYS A 25 -24.66 -19.49 13.94
N TYR A 26 -25.20 -18.29 14.04
CA TYR A 26 -25.24 -17.50 15.27
C TYR A 26 -26.27 -18.11 16.23
N LEU A 27 -25.94 -18.16 17.52
CA LEU A 27 -26.79 -18.73 18.56
C LEU A 27 -27.10 -17.74 19.68
N SER A 28 -28.34 -17.76 20.15
CA SER A 28 -28.77 -17.11 21.40
C SER A 28 -29.42 -18.16 22.29
N PHE A 29 -29.09 -18.12 23.59
CA PHE A 29 -29.54 -19.06 24.60
C PHE A 29 -30.55 -18.38 25.52
N SER A 30 -31.62 -19.08 25.85
CA SER A 30 -32.60 -18.64 26.84
C SER A 30 -33.04 -19.81 27.71
N VAL A 31 -33.38 -19.56 28.96
CA VAL A 31 -33.98 -20.56 29.86
C VAL A 31 -35.48 -20.27 30.00
N VAL A 32 -36.28 -21.33 29.93
CA VAL A 32 -37.74 -21.22 29.96
C VAL A 32 -38.23 -21.57 31.36
N ASP A 33 -38.94 -20.63 31.99
CA ASP A 33 -39.50 -20.84 33.32
C ASP A 33 -40.81 -21.67 33.30
N GLN A 34 -41.35 -21.93 34.49
CA GLN A 34 -42.57 -22.74 34.67
C GLN A 34 -43.83 -22.09 34.06
N SER A 35 -43.81 -20.77 33.82
CA SER A 35 -44.90 -20.05 33.17
C SER A 35 -44.75 -20.02 31.63
N GLY A 36 -43.65 -20.56 31.11
CA GLY A 36 -43.33 -20.59 29.68
C GLY A 36 -42.62 -19.35 29.17
N ILE A 37 -42.16 -18.46 30.04
CA ILE A 37 -41.41 -17.25 29.65
C ILE A 37 -39.94 -17.64 29.40
N ALA A 38 -39.42 -17.24 28.24
CA ALA A 38 -38.02 -17.42 27.88
C ALA A 38 -37.18 -16.22 28.33
N TRP A 39 -36.24 -16.46 29.24
CA TRP A 39 -35.29 -15.49 29.76
C TRP A 39 -33.96 -15.63 29.03
N GLU A 40 -33.55 -14.60 28.29
CA GLU A 40 -32.29 -14.60 27.55
C GLU A 40 -31.09 -14.63 28.51
N LEU A 41 -30.13 -15.51 28.22
CA LEU A 41 -28.94 -15.69 29.04
C LEU A 41 -27.79 -14.85 28.46
N ASP A 42 -27.43 -13.79 29.17
CA ASP A 42 -26.13 -13.14 29.04
C ASP A 42 -25.13 -13.73 30.06
N GLU A 43 -23.85 -13.32 30.01
CA GLU A 43 -22.82 -13.83 30.90
C GLU A 43 -23.12 -13.57 32.39
N ALA A 44 -23.71 -12.42 32.70
CA ALA A 44 -24.01 -12.00 34.08
C ALA A 44 -25.15 -12.85 34.66
N MET A 45 -26.26 -12.96 33.93
CA MET A 45 -27.41 -13.79 34.31
C MET A 45 -27.00 -15.25 34.37
N ALA A 46 -26.19 -15.74 33.42
CA ALA A 46 -25.73 -17.12 33.43
C ALA A 46 -24.95 -17.44 34.72
N ALA A 47 -23.96 -16.62 35.08
CA ALA A 47 -23.19 -16.81 36.30
C ALA A 47 -24.05 -16.70 37.58
N GLN A 48 -24.93 -15.70 37.63
CA GLN A 48 -25.82 -15.47 38.77
C GLN A 48 -26.82 -16.62 38.97
N CYS A 49 -27.27 -17.23 37.88
CA CYS A 49 -28.30 -18.26 37.89
C CYS A 49 -27.80 -19.70 37.80
N GLY A 50 -26.48 -19.92 37.79
CA GLY A 50 -25.89 -21.27 37.78
C GLY A 50 -25.95 -21.94 36.41
N TYR A 51 -25.69 -21.15 35.36
CA TYR A 51 -25.61 -21.59 33.97
C TYR A 51 -24.25 -21.26 33.39
N THR A 52 -23.78 -22.12 32.49
CA THR A 52 -22.52 -21.92 31.77
C THR A 52 -22.70 -22.39 30.33
N VAL A 53 -22.22 -21.59 29.39
CA VAL A 53 -22.19 -21.96 27.97
C VAL A 53 -20.74 -22.03 27.54
N THR A 54 -20.30 -23.20 27.09
CA THR A 54 -18.96 -23.41 26.58
C THR A 54 -19.01 -23.75 25.09
N TYR A 55 -18.21 -23.01 24.32
CA TYR A 55 -18.01 -23.25 22.91
C TYR A 55 -16.73 -24.09 22.75
N SER A 56 -16.84 -25.39 22.47
CA SER A 56 -15.69 -26.12 21.94
C SER A 56 -15.51 -25.68 20.48
N SER A 57 -14.27 -25.45 20.05
CA SER A 57 -13.99 -24.94 18.71
C SER A 57 -14.09 -26.05 17.66
N TRP A 58 -15.28 -26.69 17.56
CA TRP A 58 -15.89 -27.31 16.37
C TRP A 58 -16.40 -28.76 16.52
N SER A 59 -16.54 -29.30 17.74
CA SER A 59 -17.19 -30.61 17.94
C SER A 59 -18.54 -30.55 18.67
N SER A 60 -18.73 -29.56 19.54
CA SER A 60 -19.96 -29.41 20.32
C SER A 60 -20.04 -28.06 21.03
N ILE A 61 -21.26 -27.57 21.21
CA ILE A 61 -21.52 -26.50 22.16
C ILE A 61 -22.12 -27.16 23.39
N GLU A 62 -21.61 -26.85 24.57
CA GLU A 62 -22.13 -27.40 25.81
C GLU A 62 -22.81 -26.33 26.65
N PHE A 63 -23.98 -26.66 27.14
CA PHE A 63 -24.73 -25.91 28.10
C PHE A 63 -24.74 -26.68 29.42
N HIS A 64 -24.27 -26.06 30.49
CA HIS A 64 -24.27 -26.63 31.83
C HIS A 64 -25.27 -25.88 32.71
N ALA A 65 -25.97 -26.61 33.58
CA ALA A 65 -26.88 -26.05 34.57
C ALA A 65 -26.70 -26.73 35.93
N SER A 66 -26.59 -25.94 37.00
CA SER A 66 -26.67 -26.43 38.38
C SER A 66 -28.07 -26.94 38.72
N ALA A 67 -28.17 -27.95 39.57
CA ALA A 67 -29.44 -28.53 40.03
C ALA A 67 -30.38 -27.52 40.68
N VAL A 68 -29.83 -26.43 41.24
CA VAL A 68 -30.56 -25.34 41.88
C VAL A 68 -30.48 -24.05 41.05
N SER A 69 -30.42 -24.16 39.72
CA SER A 69 -30.37 -23.01 38.81
C SER A 69 -31.67 -22.18 38.82
N CYS A 70 -31.60 -20.89 38.48
CA CYS A 70 -32.81 -20.06 38.38
C CYS A 70 -33.78 -20.62 37.34
N HIS A 71 -35.09 -20.47 37.54
CA HIS A 71 -36.12 -20.94 36.59
C HIS A 71 -36.12 -22.46 36.34
N SER A 72 -35.33 -23.25 37.08
CA SER A 72 -35.47 -24.71 37.10
C SER A 72 -36.74 -25.12 37.84
N HIS A 73 -37.29 -26.27 37.48
CA HIS A 73 -38.39 -26.89 38.21
C HIS A 73 -37.84 -28.00 39.10
N LEU A 74 -37.90 -27.79 40.42
CA LEU A 74 -37.44 -28.73 41.41
C LEU A 74 -38.65 -29.46 42.03
N GLU A 75 -38.73 -30.77 41.84
CA GLU A 75 -39.75 -31.62 42.45
C GLU A 75 -39.08 -32.80 43.14
N ARG A 76 -39.11 -32.82 44.48
CA ARG A 76 -38.38 -33.79 45.32
C ARG A 76 -36.90 -33.84 44.92
N ASP A 77 -36.42 -35.00 44.45
CA ASP A 77 -35.03 -35.26 44.07
C ASP A 77 -34.77 -35.09 42.56
N VAL A 78 -35.69 -34.47 41.83
CA VAL A 78 -35.58 -34.25 40.38
C VAL A 78 -35.60 -32.76 40.07
N PHE A 79 -34.61 -32.29 39.33
CA PHE A 79 -34.59 -30.94 38.77
C PHE A 79 -34.78 -31.02 37.26
N THR A 80 -35.61 -30.13 36.71
CA THR A 80 -35.88 -30.01 35.28
C THR A 80 -35.48 -28.64 34.80
N VAL A 81 -34.67 -28.59 33.75
CA VAL A 81 -34.28 -27.35 33.07
C VAL A 81 -34.74 -27.42 31.63
N THR A 82 -35.36 -26.34 31.18
CA THR A 82 -35.78 -26.18 29.80
C THR A 82 -35.01 -25.04 29.17
N ILE A 83 -34.26 -25.35 28.11
CA ILE A 83 -33.51 -24.36 27.34
C ILE A 83 -34.16 -24.13 25.98
N GLN A 84 -34.11 -22.89 25.54
CA GLN A 84 -34.49 -22.44 24.21
C GLN A 84 -33.25 -21.89 23.52
N ILE A 85 -32.94 -22.41 22.34
CA ILE A 85 -31.81 -22.01 21.52
C ILE A 85 -32.35 -21.43 20.21
N LYS A 86 -32.03 -20.17 19.92
CA LYS A 86 -32.32 -19.54 18.63
C LYS A 86 -31.09 -19.61 17.75
N ALA A 87 -31.23 -20.11 16.52
CA ALA A 87 -30.13 -20.26 15.57
C ALA A 87 -30.42 -19.51 14.25
N SER A 88 -29.48 -18.68 13.77
CA SER A 88 -29.63 -17.90 12.52
C SER A 88 -28.36 -17.91 11.70
N CYS A 89 -28.47 -17.93 10.36
CA CYS A 89 -27.31 -17.73 9.48
C CYS A 89 -26.90 -16.24 9.36
N THR A 90 -27.71 -15.32 9.89
CA THR A 90 -27.42 -13.88 9.92
C THR A 90 -27.25 -13.39 11.36
N PRO A 91 -26.31 -12.45 11.61
CA PRO A 91 -26.02 -11.96 12.96
C PRO A 91 -27.19 -11.19 13.58
N ASP A 92 -28.11 -10.64 12.78
CA ASP A 92 -29.27 -9.88 13.25
C ASP A 92 -30.44 -10.74 13.74
N MET A 93 -30.32 -12.07 13.70
CA MET A 93 -31.28 -13.05 14.24
C MET A 93 -32.73 -12.95 13.72
N LYS A 94 -33.00 -12.19 12.65
CA LYS A 94 -34.38 -11.91 12.20
C LYS A 94 -35.16 -13.14 11.71
N ASN A 95 -34.48 -14.16 11.21
CA ASN A 95 -35.06 -15.42 10.74
C ASN A 95 -34.56 -16.63 11.55
N ALA A 96 -34.33 -16.44 12.85
CA ALA A 96 -33.78 -17.51 13.68
C ALA A 96 -34.76 -18.68 13.84
N THR A 97 -34.27 -19.91 13.68
CA THR A 97 -34.99 -21.13 14.04
C THR A 97 -34.87 -21.40 15.53
N THR A 98 -36.00 -21.62 16.20
CA THR A 98 -36.05 -21.89 17.64
C THR A 98 -36.04 -23.39 17.92
N HIS A 99 -35.16 -23.81 18.80
CA HIS A 99 -35.02 -25.18 19.29
C HIS A 99 -35.27 -25.21 20.79
N LEU A 100 -36.12 -26.13 21.25
CA LEU A 100 -36.41 -26.31 22.67
C LEU A 100 -35.88 -27.66 23.13
N LYS A 101 -35.18 -27.69 24.27
CA LYS A 101 -34.71 -28.91 24.91
C LYS A 101 -35.01 -28.85 26.40
N SER A 102 -35.80 -29.80 26.87
CA SER A 102 -36.03 -30.02 28.30
C SER A 102 -35.30 -31.28 28.74
N ALA A 103 -34.68 -31.24 29.91
CA ALA A 103 -34.03 -32.37 30.53
C ALA A 103 -34.30 -32.39 32.03
N SER A 104 -34.68 -33.57 32.52
CA SER A 104 -34.96 -33.83 33.94
C SER A 104 -33.91 -34.77 34.49
N CYS A 105 -33.29 -34.37 35.59
CA CYS A 105 -32.18 -35.09 36.21
C CYS A 105 -32.49 -35.39 37.67
N CYS A 106 -32.29 -36.64 38.06
CA CYS A 106 -32.27 -37.00 39.48
C CYS A 106 -30.93 -36.59 40.07
N TYR A 107 -30.96 -35.87 41.19
CA TYR A 107 -29.75 -35.60 41.96
C TYR A 107 -29.61 -36.63 43.10
N GLY A 108 -28.36 -36.98 43.45
CA GLY A 108 -28.06 -37.94 44.52
C GLY A 108 -28.29 -37.36 45.92
N PRO A 109 -28.07 -38.12 47.02
CA PRO A 109 -28.14 -37.55 48.36
C PRO A 109 -27.11 -36.42 48.49
N TRP A 110 -27.58 -35.21 48.74
CA TRP A 110 -26.69 -34.04 48.86
C TRP A 110 -25.73 -34.22 50.03
N SER A 111 -24.46 -33.86 49.82
CA SER A 111 -23.51 -33.74 50.93
C SER A 111 -23.91 -32.55 51.83
N PRO A 112 -23.64 -32.58 53.15
CA PRO A 112 -23.89 -31.46 54.05
C PRO A 112 -23.36 -30.11 53.51
N ARG A 113 -22.19 -30.12 52.88
CA ARG A 113 -21.62 -28.96 52.19
C ARG A 113 -21.17 -29.36 50.79
N GLU A 114 -21.52 -28.54 49.80
CA GLU A 114 -21.08 -28.70 48.42
C GLU A 114 -20.51 -27.39 47.90
N VAL A 115 -19.37 -27.48 47.22
CA VAL A 115 -18.70 -26.35 46.61
C VAL A 115 -18.39 -26.71 45.15
N VAL A 116 -18.79 -25.85 44.23
CA VAL A 116 -18.58 -26.00 42.78
C VAL A 116 -17.80 -24.81 42.26
N CYS A 117 -16.71 -25.08 41.56
CA CYS A 117 -15.90 -24.10 40.85
C CYS A 117 -16.11 -24.26 39.36
N GLU A 118 -16.87 -23.35 38.78
CA GLU A 118 -17.16 -23.29 37.35
C GLU A 118 -16.38 -22.14 36.70
N SER A 119 -16.28 -22.19 35.38
CA SER A 119 -15.55 -21.22 34.56
C SER A 119 -16.02 -19.78 34.72
N ASN A 120 -17.32 -19.54 34.93
CA ASN A 120 -17.91 -18.21 35.08
C ASN A 120 -18.44 -17.89 36.49
N TYR A 121 -18.63 -18.87 37.38
CA TYR A 121 -19.06 -18.64 38.77
C TYR A 121 -18.48 -19.65 39.77
N MET A 122 -18.56 -19.30 41.04
CA MET A 122 -18.33 -20.19 42.18
C MET A 122 -19.63 -20.38 42.94
N GLU A 123 -19.94 -21.60 43.34
CA GLU A 123 -21.17 -21.94 44.05
C GLU A 123 -20.87 -22.69 45.34
N VAL A 124 -21.55 -22.31 46.41
CA VAL A 124 -21.54 -23.04 47.68
C VAL A 124 -22.96 -23.28 48.13
N SER A 125 -23.25 -24.53 48.46
CA SER A 125 -24.55 -25.01 48.88
C SER A 125 -24.39 -25.75 50.19
N VAL A 126 -25.04 -25.28 51.25
CA VAL A 126 -24.91 -25.84 52.61
C VAL A 126 -26.27 -26.28 53.12
N ARG A 127 -26.31 -27.45 53.76
CA ARG A 127 -27.51 -27.99 54.39
C ARG A 127 -27.97 -27.07 55.52
N ARG A 128 -29.28 -26.82 55.58
CA ARG A 128 -29.93 -26.16 56.70
C ARG A 128 -29.91 -27.12 57.89
N GLU A 129 -29.15 -26.77 58.90
CA GLU A 129 -29.18 -27.43 60.20
C GLU A 129 -29.80 -26.50 61.22
N ILE A 130 -30.85 -26.99 61.87
CA ILE A 130 -31.48 -26.31 63.00
C ILE A 130 -30.94 -26.99 64.27
N PRO A 131 -30.17 -26.28 65.11
CA PRO A 131 -29.68 -26.81 66.37
C PRO A 131 -30.80 -27.42 67.21
N GLN A 132 -30.55 -28.57 67.83
CA GLN A 132 -31.54 -29.28 68.65
C GLN A 132 -32.21 -28.40 69.74
N PRO A 133 -31.49 -27.54 70.48
CA PRO A 133 -32.11 -26.66 71.47
C PRO A 133 -33.16 -25.71 70.89
N ILE A 134 -33.01 -25.34 69.62
CA ILE A 134 -33.95 -24.47 68.89
C ILE A 134 -35.16 -25.29 68.42
N LYS A 135 -34.95 -26.54 68.00
CA LYS A 135 -36.06 -27.45 67.66
C LYS A 135 -36.95 -27.71 68.88
N ASP A 136 -36.32 -27.98 70.03
CA ASP A 136 -37.03 -28.21 71.28
C ASP A 136 -37.80 -26.94 71.71
N PHE A 137 -37.16 -25.77 71.60
CA PHE A 137 -37.80 -24.47 71.87
C PHE A 137 -39.00 -24.18 70.95
N ILE A 138 -38.92 -24.52 69.66
CA ILE A 138 -40.02 -24.35 68.69
C ILE A 138 -41.17 -25.33 68.98
N GLN A 139 -40.86 -26.56 69.40
CA GLN A 139 -41.87 -27.57 69.74
C GLN A 139 -42.64 -27.23 71.03
N ASP A 140 -42.01 -26.49 71.96
CA ASP A 140 -42.62 -26.07 73.23
C ASP A 140 -43.48 -24.78 73.12
N VAL A 141 -43.67 -24.23 71.91
CA VAL A 141 -44.48 -23.02 71.68
C VAL A 141 -46.00 -23.34 71.72
N PRO A 142 -46.81 -22.58 72.48
CA PRO A 142 -48.26 -22.76 72.54
C PRO A 142 -48.96 -22.66 71.17
N GLU A 143 -49.96 -23.51 70.89
CA GLU A 143 -50.66 -23.57 69.59
C GLU A 143 -51.28 -22.23 69.15
N ASP A 144 -51.67 -21.39 70.09
CA ASP A 144 -52.22 -20.05 69.89
C ASP A 144 -51.22 -19.05 69.30
N TRP A 145 -49.91 -19.24 69.52
CA TRP A 145 -48.87 -18.46 68.84
C TRP A 145 -48.67 -18.94 67.39
N ILE A 146 -48.83 -20.23 67.12
CA ILE A 146 -48.70 -20.83 65.77
C ILE A 146 -49.74 -20.24 64.80
N LEU A 147 -50.91 -19.84 65.31
CA LEU A 147 -52.01 -19.24 64.53
C LEU A 147 -51.79 -17.77 64.12
N VAL A 148 -50.84 -17.04 64.74
CA VAL A 148 -50.55 -15.63 64.44
C VAL A 148 -49.44 -15.49 63.37
N PHE A 149 -48.57 -16.48 63.24
CA PHE A 149 -47.47 -16.45 62.28
C PHE A 149 -47.84 -16.42 60.78
N PRO A 150 -49.01 -16.92 60.31
CA PRO A 150 -49.41 -16.79 58.90
C PRO A 150 -49.59 -15.33 58.43
N GLU A 151 -49.76 -14.37 59.35
CA GLU A 151 -49.91 -12.94 59.02
C GLU A 151 -48.55 -12.24 58.83
N ALA A 152 -47.47 -12.78 59.41
CA ALA A 152 -46.11 -12.34 59.15
C ALA A 152 -45.59 -13.07 57.91
N LYS A 153 -45.57 -12.40 56.75
CA LYS A 153 -44.92 -12.88 55.52
C LYS A 153 -43.39 -12.98 55.69
N ALA A 154 -42.90 -13.84 56.57
CA ALA A 154 -41.50 -14.24 56.63
C ALA A 154 -41.40 -15.63 56.00
N GLU A 155 -41.36 -15.67 54.67
CA GLU A 155 -40.90 -16.87 53.96
C GLU A 155 -39.53 -17.27 54.53
N ASP A 156 -39.30 -18.58 54.67
CA ASP A 156 -38.03 -19.20 55.03
C ASP A 156 -36.96 -18.85 53.97
N SER A 157 -36.43 -17.64 54.08
CA SER A 157 -35.62 -16.99 53.05
C SER A 157 -34.34 -16.41 53.65
N VAL A 158 -33.28 -16.36 52.84
CA VAL A 158 -32.10 -15.54 53.17
C VAL A 158 -32.56 -14.10 53.24
N TRP A 159 -32.10 -13.38 54.26
CA TRP A 159 -32.41 -11.96 54.40
C TRP A 159 -31.16 -11.08 54.41
N GLN A 160 -30.00 -11.65 54.72
CA GLN A 160 -28.72 -10.93 54.74
C GLN A 160 -27.52 -11.84 54.49
N ILE A 161 -26.54 -11.33 53.76
CA ILE A 161 -25.20 -11.92 53.61
C ILE A 161 -24.14 -10.95 54.14
N VAL A 162 -23.12 -11.48 54.80
CA VAL A 162 -21.98 -10.70 55.32
C VAL A 162 -20.68 -11.23 54.72
N PHE A 163 -20.01 -10.42 53.91
CA PHE A 163 -18.69 -10.70 53.36
C PHE A 163 -17.61 -10.29 54.37
N HIS A 164 -16.67 -11.20 54.63
CA HIS A 164 -15.57 -11.00 55.55
C HIS A 164 -14.34 -10.54 54.76
N GLN A 165 -14.18 -9.22 54.60
CA GLN A 165 -12.96 -8.66 54.02
C GLN A 165 -11.94 -8.34 55.14
N PRO A 166 -10.63 -8.28 54.83
CA PRO A 166 -9.60 -8.04 55.84
C PRO A 166 -9.74 -6.69 56.56
N GLU A 167 -10.23 -5.66 55.85
CA GLU A 167 -10.33 -4.29 56.33
C GLU A 167 -11.70 -3.94 56.92
N GLU A 168 -12.79 -4.56 56.44
CA GLU A 168 -14.16 -4.30 56.90
C GLU A 168 -15.09 -5.51 56.66
N LYS A 169 -16.17 -5.61 57.44
CA LYS A 169 -17.27 -6.55 57.16
C LYS A 169 -18.34 -5.84 56.34
N LYS A 170 -18.61 -6.33 55.13
CA LYS A 170 -19.65 -5.76 54.24
C LYS A 170 -20.92 -6.60 54.31
N ALA A 171 -21.98 -6.05 54.87
CA ALA A 171 -23.29 -6.68 54.90
C ALA A 171 -24.18 -6.20 53.75
N LEU A 172 -24.84 -7.12 53.05
CA LEU A 172 -25.81 -6.82 51.98
C LEU A 172 -27.13 -7.53 52.27
N LEU A 173 -28.25 -6.85 51.98
CA LEU A 173 -29.55 -7.51 51.87
C LEU A 173 -29.61 -8.33 50.57
N VAL A 174 -30.52 -9.30 50.50
CA VAL A 174 -30.63 -10.18 49.32
C VAL A 174 -30.92 -9.40 48.03
N SER A 175 -31.79 -8.39 48.06
CA SER A 175 -32.06 -7.54 46.90
C SER A 175 -30.81 -6.83 46.38
N ASP A 176 -29.98 -6.33 47.30
CA ASP A 176 -28.78 -5.56 46.96
C ASP A 176 -27.68 -6.48 46.46
N ALA A 177 -27.55 -7.66 47.06
CA ALA A 177 -26.65 -8.70 46.60
C ALA A 177 -27.06 -9.22 45.21
N TRP A 178 -28.36 -9.42 44.96
CA TRP A 178 -28.87 -9.79 43.64
C TRP A 178 -28.59 -8.69 42.60
N SER A 179 -28.81 -7.43 42.96
CA SER A 179 -28.49 -6.28 42.09
C SER A 179 -26.98 -6.14 41.82
N ALA A 180 -26.15 -6.67 42.72
CA ALA A 180 -24.70 -6.74 42.57
C ALA A 180 -24.21 -8.01 41.83
N GLY A 181 -25.11 -8.83 41.29
CA GLY A 181 -24.79 -10.02 40.48
C GLY A 181 -24.59 -11.32 41.26
N TYR A 182 -24.78 -11.32 42.58
CA TYR A 182 -24.72 -12.55 43.39
C TYR A 182 -26.02 -13.34 43.26
N GLY A 183 -25.93 -14.67 43.16
CA GLY A 183 -27.10 -15.54 43.20
C GLY A 183 -27.30 -16.05 44.63
N LEU A 184 -28.38 -15.67 45.30
CA LEU A 184 -28.71 -16.21 46.62
C LEU A 184 -30.04 -16.91 46.56
N ASN A 185 -30.09 -18.17 47.00
CA ASN A 185 -31.35 -18.90 47.06
C ASN A 185 -31.42 -19.77 48.31
N THR A 186 -32.63 -20.08 48.73
CA THR A 186 -32.92 -21.04 49.80
C THR A 186 -33.91 -22.05 49.31
N THR A 187 -33.60 -23.32 49.53
CA THR A 187 -34.57 -24.41 49.40
C THR A 187 -35.03 -24.83 50.79
N ASP A 188 -36.00 -25.74 50.84
CA ASP A 188 -36.47 -26.33 52.11
C ASP A 188 -35.34 -26.92 52.95
N THR A 189 -34.25 -27.36 52.31
CA THR A 189 -33.16 -28.09 52.95
C THR A 189 -31.80 -27.41 52.87
N ARG A 190 -31.61 -26.36 52.06
CA ARG A 190 -30.27 -25.78 51.81
C ARG A 190 -30.26 -24.26 51.63
N VAL A 191 -29.10 -23.68 51.90
CA VAL A 191 -28.75 -22.28 51.60
C VAL A 191 -27.72 -22.29 50.48
N LEU A 192 -27.96 -21.49 49.43
CA LEU A 192 -27.14 -21.41 48.23
C LEU A 192 -26.58 -20.00 48.06
N LEU A 193 -25.28 -19.91 47.76
CA LEU A 193 -24.61 -18.69 47.33
C LEU A 193 -23.84 -18.95 46.05
N ARG A 194 -24.06 -18.11 45.04
CA ARG A 194 -23.31 -18.02 43.79
C ARG A 194 -22.60 -16.69 43.70
N ILE A 195 -21.35 -16.77 43.30
CA ILE A 195 -20.45 -15.62 43.16
C ILE A 195 -19.90 -15.65 41.74
N PRO A 196 -20.16 -14.63 40.90
CA PRO A 196 -19.55 -14.55 39.59
C PRO A 196 -18.03 -14.39 39.73
N GLN A 197 -17.25 -14.95 38.81
CA GLN A 197 -15.78 -14.85 38.83
C GLN A 197 -15.27 -13.40 38.71
N THR A 198 -16.12 -12.46 38.32
CA THR A 198 -15.86 -11.02 38.23
C THR A 198 -16.21 -10.24 39.51
N ALA A 199 -16.66 -10.92 40.58
CA ALA A 199 -17.10 -10.27 41.81
C ALA A 199 -15.97 -9.52 42.55
N SER A 200 -16.25 -8.29 42.98
CA SER A 200 -15.28 -7.45 43.71
C SER A 200 -14.90 -7.95 45.11
N GLN A 201 -15.61 -8.94 45.65
CA GLN A 201 -15.38 -9.49 46.99
C GLN A 201 -14.40 -10.68 46.97
N ILE A 202 -13.94 -11.10 45.79
CA ILE A 202 -12.96 -12.16 45.60
C ILE A 202 -11.59 -11.70 46.13
N GLN A 203 -10.98 -12.55 46.95
CA GLN A 203 -9.62 -12.38 47.47
C GLN A 203 -8.72 -13.45 46.86
N LEU A 204 -7.59 -13.04 46.32
CA LEU A 204 -6.57 -13.98 45.85
C LEU A 204 -5.70 -14.41 47.02
N VAL A 205 -5.71 -15.69 47.34
CA VAL A 205 -4.94 -16.28 48.44
C VAL A 205 -4.06 -17.38 47.88
N GLU A 206 -2.77 -17.34 48.20
CA GLU A 206 -1.82 -18.38 47.81
C GLU A 206 -1.75 -19.47 48.89
N ASP A 207 -1.85 -20.73 48.47
CA ASP A 207 -1.63 -21.90 49.32
C ASP A 207 -0.86 -22.97 48.54
N GLN A 208 0.23 -23.47 49.11
CA GLN A 208 1.13 -24.45 48.49
C GLN A 208 1.60 -24.07 47.07
N GLY A 209 1.79 -22.77 46.80
CA GLY A 209 2.20 -22.25 45.49
C GLY A 209 1.07 -22.14 44.46
N ILE A 210 -0.18 -22.39 44.86
CA ILE A 210 -1.37 -22.29 44.01
C ILE A 210 -2.21 -21.10 44.48
N THR A 211 -2.59 -20.23 43.56
CA THR A 211 -3.48 -19.10 43.85
C THR A 211 -4.94 -19.52 43.79
N PHE A 212 -5.71 -19.13 44.81
CA PHE A 212 -7.15 -19.37 44.93
C PHE A 212 -7.93 -18.06 44.92
N SER A 213 -9.03 -18.03 44.17
CA SER A 213 -10.12 -17.07 44.33
C SER A 213 -10.97 -17.48 45.52
N VAL A 214 -10.91 -16.71 46.61
CA VAL A 214 -11.58 -17.00 47.88
C VAL A 214 -12.60 -15.92 48.20
N VAL A 215 -13.80 -16.33 48.63
CA VAL A 215 -14.78 -15.44 49.24
C VAL A 215 -15.19 -16.02 50.58
N ARG A 216 -14.80 -15.33 51.65
CA ARG A 216 -15.25 -15.62 53.02
C ARG A 216 -16.55 -14.89 53.29
N SER A 217 -17.61 -15.64 53.60
CA SER A 217 -18.92 -15.05 53.86
C SER A 217 -19.75 -15.87 54.84
N SER A 218 -20.62 -15.18 55.58
CA SER A 218 -21.66 -15.81 56.39
C SER A 218 -23.02 -15.39 55.85
N THR A 219 -23.90 -16.37 55.65
CA THR A 219 -25.26 -16.14 55.17
C THR A 219 -26.26 -16.35 56.30
N PHE A 220 -27.17 -15.40 56.45
CA PHE A 220 -28.22 -15.44 57.46
C PHE A 220 -29.56 -15.76 56.82
N TYR A 221 -30.20 -16.83 57.29
CA TYR A 221 -31.53 -17.23 56.83
C TYR A 221 -32.52 -17.25 57.99
N LYS A 222 -33.78 -16.98 57.67
CA LYS A 222 -34.87 -17.10 58.64
C LYS A 222 -35.42 -18.52 58.59
N HIS A 223 -35.65 -19.08 59.77
CA HIS A 223 -36.48 -20.25 59.94
C HIS A 223 -37.56 -19.91 60.96
N GLN A 224 -38.80 -19.75 60.48
CA GLN A 224 -39.88 -19.16 61.28
C GLN A 224 -39.47 -17.77 61.84
N TRP A 225 -39.43 -17.59 63.16
CA TRP A 225 -38.99 -16.35 63.83
C TRP A 225 -37.51 -16.35 64.24
N VAL A 226 -36.76 -17.43 63.97
CA VAL A 226 -35.35 -17.57 64.36
C VAL A 226 -34.44 -17.24 63.18
N ILE A 227 -33.38 -16.47 63.45
CA ILE A 227 -32.32 -16.20 62.47
C ILE A 227 -31.17 -17.16 62.72
N LEU A 228 -30.82 -17.93 61.70
CA LEU A 228 -29.71 -18.87 61.72
C LEU A 228 -28.60 -18.38 60.78
N MET A 229 -27.35 -18.67 61.15
CA MET A 229 -26.15 -18.32 60.39
C MET A 229 -25.52 -19.59 59.84
N VAL A 230 -25.08 -19.55 58.59
CA VAL A 230 -24.30 -20.61 57.96
C VAL A 230 -23.06 -20.01 57.28
N ASP A 231 -21.93 -20.72 57.35
CA ASP A 231 -20.72 -20.34 56.62
C ASP A 231 -20.89 -20.69 55.15
N THR A 232 -20.81 -19.68 54.30
CA THR A 232 -20.88 -19.80 52.84
C THR A 232 -19.54 -19.42 52.21
N THR A 233 -18.43 -19.79 52.88
CA THR A 233 -17.09 -19.60 52.32
C THR A 233 -16.88 -20.53 51.12
N VAL A 234 -16.36 -19.97 50.03
CA VAL A 234 -15.96 -20.68 48.81
C VAL A 234 -14.51 -20.34 48.45
N ALA A 235 -13.81 -21.30 47.86
CA ALA A 235 -12.46 -21.14 47.35
C ALA A 235 -12.29 -21.98 46.09
N CYS A 236 -11.80 -21.37 45.00
CA CYS A 236 -11.60 -22.03 43.72
C CYS A 236 -10.20 -21.73 43.15
N PRO A 237 -9.52 -22.70 42.54
CA PRO A 237 -8.17 -22.50 42.03
C PRO A 237 -8.16 -21.55 40.83
N ALA A 238 -7.52 -20.39 40.99
CA ALA A 238 -7.29 -19.42 39.92
C ALA A 238 -6.16 -19.92 39.00
N ASP A 239 -5.12 -20.51 39.57
CA ASP A 239 -3.99 -21.14 38.85
C ASP A 239 -3.76 -22.58 39.35
N GLY A 240 -2.59 -23.18 39.09
CA GLY A 240 -2.20 -24.53 39.49
C GLY A 240 -1.93 -25.46 38.31
N VAL A 241 -1.63 -24.89 37.14
CA VAL A 241 -1.32 -25.65 35.93
C VAL A 241 0.10 -25.35 35.45
N ASP A 242 0.93 -26.39 35.45
CA ASP A 242 2.29 -26.33 34.93
C ASP A 242 2.40 -27.03 33.57
N TYR A 243 3.26 -26.49 32.72
CA TYR A 243 3.55 -27.04 31.38
C TYR A 243 5.00 -27.45 31.29
N VAL A 244 5.26 -28.76 31.39
CA VAL A 244 6.63 -29.32 31.36
C VAL A 244 6.67 -30.48 30.37
N ASN A 245 7.65 -30.48 29.46
CA ASN A 245 7.89 -31.59 28.51
C ASN A 245 6.62 -32.06 27.76
N LYS A 246 5.86 -31.12 27.17
CA LYS A 246 4.59 -31.37 26.48
C LYS A 246 3.53 -32.11 27.32
N THR A 247 3.59 -31.91 28.64
CA THR A 247 2.63 -32.48 29.60
C THR A 247 2.05 -31.35 30.44
N ILE A 248 0.72 -31.31 30.52
CA ILE A 248 -0.05 -30.48 31.43
C ILE A 248 -0.06 -31.16 32.79
N THR A 249 0.39 -30.48 33.83
CA THR A 249 0.32 -30.94 35.22
C THR A 249 -0.62 -30.02 35.98
N TRP A 250 -1.83 -30.50 36.27
CA TRP A 250 -2.81 -29.77 37.07
C TRP A 250 -2.80 -30.29 38.49
N THR A 251 -2.50 -29.43 39.46
CA THR A 251 -2.39 -29.80 40.87
C THR A 251 -3.44 -29.06 41.69
N VAL A 252 -4.10 -29.78 42.60
CA VAL A 252 -5.10 -29.24 43.52
C VAL A 252 -4.79 -29.77 44.94
N PRO A 253 -4.52 -28.90 45.93
CA PRO A 253 -4.39 -29.27 47.34
C PRO A 253 -5.67 -29.94 47.85
N LYS A 254 -5.52 -31.00 48.66
CA LYS A 254 -6.68 -31.73 49.21
C LYS A 254 -7.51 -30.89 50.16
N TYR A 255 -6.84 -30.19 51.08
CA TYR A 255 -7.49 -29.47 52.17
C TYR A 255 -7.11 -28.00 52.08
N ILE A 256 -8.02 -27.22 51.50
CA ILE A 256 -7.81 -25.78 51.30
C ILE A 256 -8.08 -25.06 52.63
N PRO A 257 -7.08 -24.39 53.23
CA PRO A 257 -7.23 -23.77 54.56
C PRO A 257 -8.42 -22.82 54.69
N SER A 258 -8.76 -22.12 53.61
CA SER A 258 -9.92 -21.22 53.54
C SER A 258 -11.26 -21.95 53.67
N LEU A 259 -11.38 -23.19 53.18
CA LEU A 259 -12.61 -23.99 53.28
C LEU A 259 -12.66 -24.78 54.60
N SER A 260 -11.50 -25.16 55.12
CA SER A 260 -11.35 -26.00 56.30
C SER A 260 -10.96 -25.24 57.57
N THR A 261 -11.25 -23.95 57.64
CA THR A 261 -10.88 -23.10 58.77
C THR A 261 -11.48 -23.65 60.07
N GLY A 262 -10.62 -24.04 61.01
CA GLY A 262 -11.02 -24.60 62.32
C GLY A 262 -11.24 -26.11 62.35
N ALA A 263 -11.14 -26.82 61.21
CA ALA A 263 -11.09 -28.27 61.18
C ALA A 263 -9.67 -28.77 61.53
N THR A 264 -9.58 -29.87 62.27
CA THR A 264 -8.30 -30.44 62.75
C THR A 264 -8.07 -31.89 62.33
N SER A 265 -9.11 -32.57 61.83
CA SER A 265 -9.03 -33.95 61.34
C SER A 265 -9.76 -34.09 60.02
N PHE A 266 -9.14 -34.77 59.06
CA PHE A 266 -9.68 -34.98 57.72
C PHE A 266 -9.62 -36.46 57.35
N LYS A 267 -10.63 -36.92 56.61
CA LYS A 267 -10.69 -38.26 56.03
C LYS A 267 -11.12 -38.15 54.57
N ASP A 268 -10.24 -38.59 53.67
CA ASP A 268 -10.51 -38.68 52.24
C ASP A 268 -11.61 -39.74 51.99
N VAL A 269 -12.65 -39.38 51.23
CA VAL A 269 -13.81 -40.23 50.96
C VAL A 269 -13.85 -40.65 49.49
N LEU A 270 -13.65 -39.70 48.58
CA LEU A 270 -13.73 -39.93 47.14
C LEU A 270 -12.86 -38.94 46.38
N VAL A 271 -12.09 -39.43 45.42
CA VAL A 271 -11.38 -38.61 44.42
C VAL A 271 -11.67 -39.19 43.05
N GLU A 272 -12.37 -38.42 42.22
CA GLU A 272 -12.69 -38.78 40.84
C GLU A 272 -12.28 -37.65 39.92
N ALA A 273 -11.66 -37.98 38.79
CA ALA A 273 -11.26 -36.99 37.79
C ALA A 273 -11.78 -37.38 36.41
N GLY A 274 -11.89 -36.39 35.55
CA GLY A 274 -12.51 -36.55 34.25
C GLY A 274 -12.21 -35.42 33.28
N VAL A 275 -12.81 -35.54 32.10
CA VAL A 275 -12.75 -34.54 31.03
C VAL A 275 -14.16 -34.27 30.54
N ASP A 276 -14.47 -32.99 30.30
CA ASP A 276 -15.81 -32.52 29.91
C ASP A 276 -16.90 -33.09 30.83
N LEU A 277 -16.68 -33.03 32.15
CA LEU A 277 -17.57 -33.58 33.19
C LEU A 277 -17.85 -35.10 33.12
N HIS A 278 -17.21 -35.82 32.21
CA HIS A 278 -17.28 -37.27 32.14
C HIS A 278 -16.20 -37.89 33.03
N LYS A 279 -16.62 -38.61 34.06
CA LYS A 279 -15.73 -39.32 34.99
C LYS A 279 -15.02 -40.44 34.24
N LEU A 280 -13.70 -40.45 34.29
CA LEU A 280 -12.91 -41.45 33.58
C LEU A 280 -12.57 -42.61 34.51
N SER A 281 -12.81 -43.83 34.03
CA SER A 281 -12.33 -45.04 34.70
C SER A 281 -10.81 -45.19 34.56
N ASP A 282 -10.19 -45.97 35.44
CA ASP A 282 -8.74 -46.27 35.38
C ASP A 282 -8.30 -46.81 34.01
N LYS A 283 -9.18 -47.59 33.35
CA LYS A 283 -8.95 -48.14 32.02
C LYS A 283 -8.94 -47.06 30.95
N GLU A 284 -9.89 -46.12 31.00
CA GLU A 284 -9.95 -44.99 30.07
C GLU A 284 -8.77 -44.05 30.28
N MET A 285 -8.46 -43.70 31.53
CA MET A 285 -7.27 -42.90 31.86
C MET A 285 -5.99 -43.54 31.31
N SER A 286 -5.81 -44.84 31.51
CA SER A 286 -4.65 -45.57 30.98
C SER A 286 -4.61 -45.56 29.45
N SER A 287 -5.75 -45.73 28.77
CA SER A 287 -5.84 -45.70 27.30
C SER A 287 -5.50 -44.32 26.72
N ARG A 288 -5.86 -43.25 27.43
CA ARG A 288 -5.58 -41.85 27.08
C ARG A 288 -4.23 -41.35 27.60
N LYS A 289 -3.48 -42.21 28.31
CA LYS A 289 -2.19 -41.90 28.97
C LYS A 289 -2.30 -40.79 30.02
N TYR A 290 -3.45 -40.66 30.64
CA TYR A 290 -3.65 -39.77 31.78
C TYR A 290 -3.14 -40.42 33.05
N VAL A 291 -2.55 -39.61 33.92
CA VAL A 291 -2.09 -40.09 35.23
C VAL A 291 -2.74 -39.23 36.30
N LEU A 292 -3.57 -39.88 37.14
CA LEU A 292 -4.10 -39.28 38.35
C LEU A 292 -3.27 -39.76 39.54
N LEU A 293 -2.70 -38.82 40.27
CA LEU A 293 -1.94 -39.06 41.51
C LEU A 293 -2.72 -38.48 42.67
N ASN A 294 -3.00 -39.31 43.67
CA ASN A 294 -3.70 -38.93 44.89
C ASN A 294 -2.73 -38.97 46.08
N ASP A 295 -1.88 -37.96 46.20
CA ASP A 295 -0.85 -37.88 47.25
C ASP A 295 -1.44 -37.45 48.60
N ILE A 296 -0.61 -37.37 49.64
CA ILE A 296 -1.08 -37.04 51.01
C ILE A 296 -1.65 -35.61 51.08
N ASN A 297 -1.05 -34.66 50.36
CA ASN A 297 -1.39 -33.24 50.46
C ASN A 297 -2.13 -32.68 49.22
N ALA A 298 -2.00 -33.34 48.06
CA ALA A 298 -2.52 -32.82 46.80
C ALA A 298 -3.00 -33.95 45.87
N ILE A 299 -3.89 -33.59 44.97
CA ILE A 299 -4.38 -34.39 43.86
C ILE A 299 -3.77 -33.78 42.59
N THR A 300 -3.01 -34.57 41.84
CA THR A 300 -2.33 -34.11 40.63
C THR A 300 -2.77 -34.93 39.43
N MET A 301 -3.22 -34.26 38.37
CA MET A 301 -3.55 -34.87 37.10
C MET A 301 -2.51 -34.47 36.04
N LYS A 302 -1.91 -35.46 35.39
CA LYS A 302 -0.96 -35.27 34.30
C LYS A 302 -1.56 -35.72 32.98
N ILE A 303 -1.54 -34.82 32.00
CA ILE A 303 -2.17 -35.01 30.69
C ILE A 303 -1.16 -34.66 29.60
N PRO A 304 -0.84 -35.59 28.68
CA PRO A 304 -0.06 -35.25 27.49
C PRO A 304 -0.82 -34.23 26.62
N ILE A 305 -0.11 -33.23 26.11
CA ILE A 305 -0.69 -32.28 25.14
C ILE A 305 -1.04 -33.04 23.85
N GLY A 306 -2.24 -32.81 23.32
CA GLY A 306 -2.76 -33.51 22.14
C GLY A 306 -3.44 -34.86 22.45
N ALA A 307 -3.67 -35.18 23.72
CA ALA A 307 -4.39 -36.39 24.10
C ALA A 307 -5.90 -36.30 23.83
N GLU A 308 -6.57 -37.45 23.82
CA GLU A 308 -8.02 -37.52 23.57
C GLU A 308 -8.81 -36.82 24.68
N GLY A 309 -9.77 -35.97 24.34
CA GLY A 309 -10.58 -35.19 25.29
C GLY A 309 -10.25 -33.70 25.29
N GLY A 310 -9.12 -33.30 24.70
CA GLY A 310 -8.88 -31.91 24.31
C GLY A 310 -8.80 -31.74 22.81
N HIS A 311 -8.67 -30.49 22.39
CA HIS A 311 -8.59 -30.10 20.98
C HIS A 311 -7.60 -28.95 20.79
N TYR A 312 -7.04 -28.86 19.59
CA TYR A 312 -6.26 -27.70 19.19
C TYR A 312 -7.18 -26.58 18.72
N LYS A 313 -6.85 -25.35 19.08
CA LYS A 313 -7.46 -24.11 18.62
C LYS A 313 -6.36 -23.23 18.02
N THR A 314 -6.69 -22.53 16.95
CA THR A 314 -5.81 -21.52 16.37
C THR A 314 -5.69 -20.32 17.30
N SER A 315 -4.47 -19.79 17.43
CA SER A 315 -4.19 -18.55 18.15
C SER A 315 -3.26 -17.68 17.32
N VAL A 316 -3.43 -16.36 17.41
CA VAL A 316 -2.55 -15.41 16.74
C VAL A 316 -1.80 -14.61 17.79
N SER A 317 -0.47 -14.62 17.74
CA SER A 317 0.37 -13.81 18.63
C SER A 317 1.34 -12.99 17.79
N ASN A 318 1.33 -11.66 17.97
CA ASN A 318 2.17 -10.73 17.18
C ASN A 318 2.07 -10.93 15.66
N GLY A 319 0.86 -11.26 15.16
CA GLY A 319 0.61 -11.51 13.73
C GLY A 319 1.12 -12.87 13.21
N GLN A 320 1.70 -13.71 14.07
CA GLN A 320 2.12 -15.07 13.72
C GLN A 320 1.05 -16.09 14.09
N LEU A 321 0.89 -17.08 13.22
CA LEU A 321 0.00 -18.21 13.44
C LEU A 321 0.62 -19.20 14.43
N GLY A 322 -0.17 -19.62 15.40
CA GLY A 322 0.16 -20.74 16.27
C GLY A 322 -1.09 -21.53 16.65
N GLU A 323 -0.85 -22.61 17.37
CA GLU A 323 -1.90 -23.46 17.91
C GLU A 323 -1.76 -23.49 19.43
N LYS A 324 -2.91 -23.59 20.12
CA LYS A 324 -2.99 -23.87 21.55
C LYS A 324 -3.86 -25.09 21.75
N TYR A 325 -3.47 -25.96 22.67
CA TYR A 325 -4.28 -27.10 23.05
C TYR A 325 -5.17 -26.71 24.23
N THR A 326 -6.46 -27.03 24.12
CA THR A 326 -7.48 -26.74 25.12
C THR A 326 -8.10 -28.04 25.60
N ILE A 327 -8.30 -28.17 26.91
CA ILE A 327 -8.98 -29.30 27.52
C ILE A 327 -9.77 -28.84 28.76
N ASN A 328 -11.00 -29.32 28.93
CA ASN A 328 -11.79 -29.03 30.14
C ASN A 328 -11.67 -30.18 31.12
N LEU A 329 -10.94 -29.97 32.21
CA LEU A 329 -10.75 -30.97 33.24
C LEU A 329 -11.81 -30.84 34.33
N PHE A 330 -12.16 -31.97 34.90
CA PHE A 330 -13.09 -32.09 36.01
C PHE A 330 -12.42 -32.85 37.14
N LEU A 331 -12.58 -32.36 38.38
CA LEU A 331 -12.16 -33.03 39.60
C LEU A 331 -13.29 -32.96 40.64
N GLU A 332 -13.66 -34.11 41.19
CA GLU A 332 -14.54 -34.24 42.35
C GLU A 332 -13.73 -34.83 43.51
N HIS A 333 -13.58 -34.05 44.59
CA HIS A 333 -12.96 -34.47 45.84
C HIS A 333 -13.98 -34.38 46.98
N GLN A 334 -14.20 -35.49 47.68
CA GLN A 334 -15.03 -35.53 48.87
C GLN A 334 -14.19 -35.89 50.09
N TRP A 335 -14.33 -35.11 51.16
CA TRP A 335 -13.70 -35.40 52.44
C TRP A 335 -14.67 -35.21 53.60
N GLU A 336 -14.41 -35.91 54.68
CA GLU A 336 -15.09 -35.73 55.95
C GLU A 336 -14.18 -35.02 56.94
N ASP A 337 -14.68 -33.97 57.60
CA ASP A 337 -13.97 -33.23 58.63
C ASP A 337 -14.81 -33.05 59.91
N ASN A 338 -14.14 -32.74 61.01
CA ASN A 338 -14.77 -32.62 62.33
C ASN A 338 -15.60 -31.34 62.53
N LYS A 339 -15.72 -30.47 61.52
CA LYS A 339 -16.43 -29.20 61.60
C LYS A 339 -17.68 -29.15 60.72
N TRP A 340 -17.56 -29.56 59.47
CA TRP A 340 -18.57 -29.48 58.42
C TRP A 340 -19.13 -30.85 58.03
N GLY A 341 -18.58 -31.94 58.58
CA GLY A 341 -18.93 -33.29 58.17
C GLY A 341 -18.42 -33.56 56.76
N LEU A 342 -19.25 -34.14 55.90
CA LEU A 342 -18.90 -34.43 54.51
C LEU A 342 -19.01 -33.17 53.63
N THR A 343 -17.89 -32.79 53.03
CA THR A 343 -17.81 -31.74 52.01
C THR A 343 -17.54 -32.37 50.64
N LYS A 344 -18.35 -32.02 49.64
CA LYS A 344 -18.11 -32.34 48.23
C LYS A 344 -17.58 -31.12 47.50
N TYR A 345 -16.40 -31.23 46.90
CA TYR A 345 -15.73 -30.17 46.19
C TYR A 345 -15.53 -30.55 44.73
N THR A 346 -16.13 -29.76 43.84
CA THR A 346 -16.14 -30.01 42.40
C THR A 346 -15.45 -28.87 41.68
N ILE A 347 -14.44 -29.16 40.88
CA ILE A 347 -13.69 -28.17 40.12
C ILE A 347 -13.76 -28.49 38.64
N ILE A 348 -14.20 -27.52 37.86
CA ILE A 348 -14.30 -27.57 36.41
C ILE A 348 -13.33 -26.53 35.88
N LYS A 349 -12.20 -26.99 35.34
CA LYS A 349 -11.08 -26.16 34.93
C LYS A 349 -10.85 -26.29 33.43
N LYS A 350 -11.15 -25.23 32.69
CA LYS A 350 -10.68 -25.08 31.31
C LYS A 350 -9.18 -24.76 31.34
N ILE A 351 -8.38 -25.61 30.73
CA ILE A 351 -6.94 -25.44 30.57
C ILE A 351 -6.64 -25.12 29.12
N GLU A 352 -5.85 -24.07 28.90
CA GLU A 352 -5.36 -23.65 27.60
C GLU A 352 -3.82 -23.54 27.66
N THR A 353 -3.12 -24.28 26.81
CA THR A 353 -1.66 -24.27 26.80
C THR A 353 -1.09 -22.93 26.32
N PRO A 354 0.18 -22.63 26.64
CA PRO A 354 0.90 -21.53 26.01
C PRO A 354 0.90 -21.63 24.47
N PHE A 355 1.10 -20.48 23.82
CA PHE A 355 1.18 -20.38 22.36
C PHE A 355 2.36 -21.19 21.80
N GLU A 356 2.09 -22.14 20.90
CA GLU A 356 3.10 -22.87 20.12
C GLU A 356 3.01 -22.40 18.67
N GLN A 357 4.08 -21.78 18.15
CA GLN A 357 4.12 -21.27 16.78
C GLN A 357 4.09 -22.45 15.78
N VAL A 358 3.29 -22.31 14.72
CA VAL A 358 3.16 -23.33 13.67
C VAL A 358 3.71 -22.81 12.34
N GLU A 359 4.53 -23.63 11.67
CA GLU A 359 5.01 -23.33 10.34
C GLU A 359 3.91 -23.54 9.29
N LEU A 360 3.64 -22.51 8.47
CA LEU A 360 2.70 -22.61 7.37
C LEU A 360 3.31 -23.34 6.18
N ALA A 361 2.67 -24.43 5.76
CA ALA A 361 3.00 -25.09 4.49
C ALA A 361 2.40 -24.31 3.31
N ILE A 362 3.25 -23.83 2.40
CA ILE A 362 2.84 -23.24 1.12
C ILE A 362 3.42 -24.12 0.02
N THR A 363 2.56 -24.74 -0.78
CA THR A 363 2.98 -25.64 -1.86
C THR A 363 2.61 -25.05 -3.21
N ASP A 364 3.62 -24.83 -4.06
CA ASP A 364 3.44 -24.47 -5.46
C ASP A 364 3.27 -25.75 -6.30
N SER A 365 2.13 -25.85 -6.97
CA SER A 365 1.76 -26.93 -7.89
C SER A 365 1.49 -26.41 -9.30
N SER A 366 2.07 -25.24 -9.64
CA SER A 366 1.96 -24.61 -10.95
C SER A 366 2.34 -25.59 -12.07
N SER A 367 1.48 -25.65 -13.11
CA SER A 367 1.69 -26.50 -14.27
C SER A 367 1.90 -25.64 -15.50
N LEU A 368 3.08 -25.80 -16.11
CA LEU A 368 3.46 -25.12 -17.35
C LEU A 368 2.54 -25.52 -18.52
N SER A 369 1.98 -26.73 -18.49
CA SER A 369 1.12 -27.26 -19.56
C SER A 369 -0.28 -26.64 -19.59
N THR A 370 -0.81 -26.24 -18.44
CA THR A 370 -2.17 -25.68 -18.33
C THR A 370 -2.17 -24.15 -18.24
N ARG A 371 -0.98 -23.52 -18.25
CA ARG A 371 -0.78 -22.06 -18.10
C ARG A 371 -1.49 -21.47 -16.86
N LEU A 372 -1.48 -22.21 -15.77
CA LEU A 372 -2.10 -21.86 -14.49
C LEU A 372 -1.07 -21.96 -13.35
N MET A 373 -1.06 -20.96 -12.48
CA MET A 373 -0.38 -21.01 -11.18
C MET A 373 -1.36 -21.51 -10.12
N ASN A 374 -1.01 -22.62 -9.47
CA ASN A 374 -1.81 -23.24 -8.42
C ASN A 374 -1.00 -23.27 -7.13
N VAL A 375 -1.39 -22.44 -6.16
CA VAL A 375 -0.75 -22.41 -4.85
C VAL A 375 -1.71 -22.95 -3.81
N THR A 376 -1.27 -23.97 -3.06
CA THR A 376 -2.00 -24.50 -1.91
C THR A 376 -1.42 -23.91 -0.63
N VAL A 377 -2.26 -23.31 0.20
CA VAL A 377 -1.86 -22.61 1.42
C VAL A 377 -2.45 -23.30 2.65
N GLY A 378 -1.54 -23.69 3.52
CA GLY A 378 -1.78 -24.15 4.87
C GLY A 378 -2.29 -25.59 4.99
N THR A 379 -2.45 -25.96 6.25
CA THR A 379 -3.28 -27.07 6.74
C THR A 379 -3.92 -26.58 8.02
N PHE A 380 -4.81 -25.59 7.86
CA PHE A 380 -5.42 -24.86 8.94
C PHE A 380 -6.38 -25.74 9.73
N LEU A 381 -6.47 -25.45 11.02
CA LEU A 381 -7.55 -25.95 11.83
C LEU A 381 -8.89 -25.42 11.30
N PRO A 382 -9.99 -26.09 11.64
CA PRO A 382 -11.27 -25.74 11.10
C PRO A 382 -11.66 -24.28 11.41
N ASP A 383 -11.27 -23.74 12.57
CA ASP A 383 -11.57 -22.38 13.06
C ASP A 383 -11.00 -21.19 12.27
N VAL A 384 -10.25 -21.39 11.19
CA VAL A 384 -9.60 -20.34 10.38
C VAL A 384 -10.33 -20.09 9.06
N GLU A 385 -10.88 -18.92 8.78
CA GLU A 385 -11.50 -18.63 7.48
C GLU A 385 -10.70 -17.60 6.67
N LEU A 386 -10.57 -17.83 5.35
CA LEU A 386 -10.02 -16.84 4.42
C LEU A 386 -11.11 -15.82 4.10
N VAL A 387 -10.85 -14.54 4.35
CA VAL A 387 -11.83 -13.47 4.15
C VAL A 387 -11.49 -12.57 2.99
N ASN A 388 -10.22 -12.15 2.87
CA ASN A 388 -9.77 -11.19 1.86
C ASN A 388 -8.44 -11.58 1.24
N LEU A 389 -8.15 -11.01 0.08
CA LEU A 389 -6.87 -11.07 -0.63
C LEU A 389 -6.42 -9.65 -0.95
N THR A 390 -5.11 -9.40 -0.92
CA THR A 390 -4.53 -8.16 -1.41
C THR A 390 -3.82 -8.45 -2.73
N ILE A 391 -4.38 -7.93 -3.82
CA ILE A 391 -3.91 -8.09 -5.21
C ILE A 391 -3.45 -6.71 -5.68
N GLU A 392 -2.18 -6.57 -6.07
CA GLU A 392 -1.58 -5.30 -6.52
C GLU A 392 -1.80 -4.10 -5.56
N GLY A 393 -1.92 -4.38 -4.26
CA GLY A 393 -2.17 -3.37 -3.22
C GLY A 393 -3.65 -3.05 -2.98
N VAL A 394 -4.58 -3.66 -3.71
CA VAL A 394 -6.02 -3.55 -3.50
C VAL A 394 -6.53 -4.76 -2.71
N THR A 395 -7.25 -4.51 -1.62
CA THR A 395 -7.88 -5.56 -0.81
C THR A 395 -9.24 -5.92 -1.39
N VAL A 396 -9.42 -7.19 -1.75
CA VAL A 396 -10.60 -7.77 -2.40
C VAL A 396 -11.18 -8.88 -1.52
N PRO A 397 -12.48 -8.88 -1.22
CA PRO A 397 -13.15 -9.99 -0.53
C PRO A 397 -13.12 -11.29 -1.36
N VAL A 398 -13.05 -12.46 -0.71
CA VAL A 398 -13.03 -13.77 -1.40
C VAL A 398 -14.14 -13.94 -2.46
N PRO A 399 -15.42 -13.55 -2.21
CA PRO A 399 -16.48 -13.68 -3.21
C PRO A 399 -16.27 -12.86 -4.49
N GLU A 400 -15.48 -11.78 -4.42
CA GLU A 400 -15.19 -10.88 -5.55
C GLU A 400 -13.89 -11.26 -6.27
N ALA A 401 -13.08 -12.17 -5.70
CA ALA A 401 -11.76 -12.55 -6.23
C ALA A 401 -11.81 -13.16 -7.65
N ASP A 402 -12.89 -13.87 -8.00
CA ASP A 402 -13.07 -14.47 -9.32
C ASP A 402 -13.14 -13.40 -10.44
N GLN A 403 -13.72 -12.23 -10.15
CA GLN A 403 -13.76 -11.10 -11.10
C GLN A 403 -12.36 -10.55 -11.42
N HIS A 404 -11.40 -10.78 -10.52
CA HIS A 404 -10.00 -10.42 -10.68
C HIS A 404 -9.14 -11.59 -11.24
N GLY A 405 -9.75 -12.71 -11.62
CA GLY A 405 -9.07 -13.88 -12.18
C GLY A 405 -8.47 -14.83 -11.15
N TYR A 406 -8.90 -14.74 -9.88
CA TYR A 406 -8.46 -15.60 -8.79
C TYR A 406 -9.56 -16.60 -8.43
N LEU A 407 -9.37 -17.85 -8.84
CA LEU A 407 -10.25 -18.95 -8.44
C LEU A 407 -9.76 -19.54 -7.12
N ILE A 408 -10.62 -19.51 -6.10
CA ILE A 408 -10.29 -19.98 -4.76
C ILE A 408 -11.25 -21.09 -4.38
N TYR A 409 -10.70 -22.23 -3.96
CA TYR A 409 -11.50 -23.31 -3.42
C TYR A 409 -10.85 -23.94 -2.19
N ARG A 410 -11.72 -24.42 -1.31
CA ARG A 410 -11.36 -25.03 -0.03
C ARG A 410 -11.24 -26.54 -0.18
N THR A 411 -10.12 -27.10 0.23
CA THR A 411 -9.90 -28.54 0.32
C THR A 411 -9.96 -28.97 1.79
N ARG A 412 -10.76 -30.01 2.10
CA ARG A 412 -10.85 -30.60 3.45
C ARG A 412 -10.08 -31.92 3.49
N TYR A 413 -9.23 -32.10 4.49
CA TYR A 413 -8.49 -33.33 4.73
C TYR A 413 -9.28 -34.27 5.65
N ALA A 414 -8.93 -35.57 5.64
CA ALA A 414 -9.59 -36.59 6.45
C ALA A 414 -9.50 -36.32 7.98
N ASN A 415 -8.51 -35.55 8.42
CA ASN A 415 -8.33 -35.13 9.82
C ASN A 415 -9.14 -33.87 10.18
N GLY A 416 -10.05 -33.42 9.32
CA GLY A 416 -10.87 -32.22 9.53
C GLY A 416 -10.16 -30.89 9.23
N ARG A 417 -8.82 -30.88 9.08
CA ARG A 417 -8.06 -29.68 8.68
C ARG A 417 -8.43 -29.26 7.26
N LYS A 418 -8.21 -28.00 6.94
CA LYS A 418 -8.50 -27.44 5.61
C LYS A 418 -7.33 -26.68 5.02
N ALA A 419 -7.26 -26.65 3.70
CA ALA A 419 -6.34 -25.84 2.92
C ALA A 419 -7.10 -25.00 1.90
N TYR A 420 -6.52 -23.88 1.51
CA TYR A 420 -7.05 -23.04 0.45
C TYR A 420 -6.16 -23.17 -0.78
N VAL A 421 -6.77 -23.48 -1.92
CA VAL A 421 -6.09 -23.55 -3.20
C VAL A 421 -6.43 -22.29 -3.99
N ILE A 422 -5.41 -21.59 -4.44
CA ILE A 422 -5.50 -20.35 -5.21
C ILE A 422 -4.99 -20.65 -6.62
N GLN A 423 -5.87 -20.48 -7.58
CA GLN A 423 -5.62 -20.77 -8.98
C GLN A 423 -5.72 -19.47 -9.80
N VAL A 424 -4.64 -19.13 -10.49
CA VAL A 424 -4.51 -17.88 -11.26
C VAL A 424 -3.95 -18.17 -12.66
N PRO A 425 -4.60 -17.71 -13.74
CA PRO A 425 -4.05 -17.80 -15.10
C PRO A 425 -2.77 -16.98 -15.26
N LEU A 426 -1.78 -17.50 -15.99
CA LEU A 426 -0.53 -16.76 -16.29
C LEU A 426 -0.74 -15.48 -17.10
N ASP A 427 -1.86 -15.40 -17.81
CA ASP A 427 -2.22 -14.23 -18.60
C ASP A 427 -2.93 -13.14 -17.77
N ALA A 428 -3.27 -13.41 -16.50
CA ALA A 428 -3.93 -12.44 -15.64
C ALA A 428 -3.09 -11.14 -15.48
N PRO A 429 -3.73 -9.96 -15.41
CA PRO A 429 -3.02 -8.67 -15.31
C PRO A 429 -2.11 -8.57 -14.07
N SER A 430 -2.53 -9.17 -12.96
CA SER A 430 -1.82 -9.15 -11.68
C SER A 430 -0.54 -9.99 -11.63
N ILE A 431 -0.30 -10.84 -12.65
CA ILE A 431 0.92 -11.63 -12.74
C ILE A 431 2.02 -10.79 -13.36
N LYS A 432 3.09 -10.57 -12.60
CA LYS A 432 4.26 -9.85 -13.09
C LYS A 432 5.05 -10.73 -14.06
N LYS A 433 5.35 -10.21 -15.25
CA LYS A 433 6.05 -10.92 -16.34
C LYS A 433 7.41 -10.28 -16.56
N GLU A 434 8.48 -11.06 -16.43
CA GLU A 434 9.86 -10.58 -16.59
C GLU A 434 10.62 -11.45 -17.58
N TYR A 435 11.43 -10.82 -18.44
CA TYR A 435 12.34 -11.53 -19.31
C TYR A 435 13.59 -11.98 -18.53
N MET A 436 13.92 -13.27 -18.58
CA MET A 436 15.14 -13.80 -17.97
C MET A 436 16.29 -13.88 -18.98
N ARG A 437 16.37 -14.98 -19.72
CA ARG A 437 17.43 -15.31 -20.68
C ARG A 437 16.86 -16.18 -21.78
N GLU A 438 17.43 -16.07 -22.98
CA GLU A 438 17.06 -16.87 -24.16
C GLU A 438 15.57 -16.75 -24.54
N ASP A 439 14.82 -17.84 -24.43
CA ASP A 439 13.41 -17.97 -24.75
C ASP A 439 12.52 -18.05 -23.49
N MET A 440 13.04 -17.67 -22.31
CA MET A 440 12.34 -17.81 -21.03
C MET A 440 11.79 -16.50 -20.46
N ARG A 441 10.53 -16.56 -19.99
CA ARG A 441 9.89 -15.53 -19.16
C ARG A 441 9.59 -16.08 -17.78
N ALA A 442 9.82 -15.25 -16.76
CA ALA A 442 9.41 -15.51 -15.39
C ALA A 442 8.06 -14.86 -15.13
N PHE A 443 7.12 -15.64 -14.62
CA PHE A 443 5.82 -15.19 -14.16
C PHE A 443 5.85 -15.22 -12.65
N THR A 444 5.53 -14.10 -12.01
CA THR A 444 5.55 -13.99 -10.55
C THR A 444 4.16 -13.62 -10.05
N LEU A 445 3.59 -14.50 -9.23
CA LEU A 445 2.41 -14.22 -8.43
C LEU A 445 2.85 -13.60 -7.11
N ASN A 446 2.29 -12.43 -6.80
CA ASN A 446 2.46 -11.76 -5.51
C ASN A 446 1.09 -11.37 -4.96
N VAL A 447 0.61 -12.12 -3.97
CA VAL A 447 -0.70 -11.91 -3.34
C VAL A 447 -0.57 -12.12 -1.85
N THR A 448 -1.25 -11.29 -1.06
CA THR A 448 -1.31 -11.47 0.41
C THR A 448 -2.70 -11.94 0.80
N LEU A 449 -2.79 -13.01 1.59
CA LEU A 449 -4.04 -13.56 2.07
C LEU A 449 -4.33 -13.07 3.48
N VAL A 450 -5.59 -12.76 3.77
CA VAL A 450 -6.03 -12.33 5.10
C VAL A 450 -7.01 -13.37 5.66
N PHE A 451 -6.65 -13.94 6.79
CA PHE A 451 -7.43 -14.93 7.50
C PHE A 451 -8.00 -14.37 8.80
N ILE A 452 -9.12 -14.92 9.24
CA ILE A 452 -9.77 -14.64 10.53
C ILE A 452 -9.98 -15.95 11.31
N THR A 453 -9.85 -15.90 12.63
CA THR A 453 -10.15 -17.03 13.52
C THR A 453 -11.52 -16.88 14.19
N TYR A 454 -12.26 -17.98 14.38
CA TYR A 454 -13.54 -17.98 15.09
C TYR A 454 -13.50 -18.85 16.35
N PRO A 455 -14.06 -18.41 17.49
CA PRO A 455 -14.81 -17.15 17.70
C PRO A 455 -13.95 -15.94 18.09
N SER A 456 -12.63 -16.08 18.27
CA SER A 456 -11.80 -14.98 18.81
C SER A 456 -11.69 -13.75 17.90
N SER A 457 -12.07 -13.87 16.62
CA SER A 457 -12.05 -12.79 15.63
C SER A 457 -10.66 -12.18 15.45
N GLU A 458 -9.60 -12.96 15.67
CA GLU A 458 -8.21 -12.53 15.46
C GLU A 458 -7.86 -12.69 13.98
N THR A 459 -7.09 -11.75 13.43
CA THR A 459 -6.69 -11.78 12.03
C THR A 459 -5.19 -11.99 11.87
N PHE A 460 -4.79 -12.70 10.81
CA PHE A 460 -3.39 -12.87 10.44
C PHE A 460 -3.24 -12.87 8.92
N ILE A 461 -2.04 -12.50 8.45
CA ILE A 461 -1.73 -12.35 7.04
C ILE A 461 -0.73 -13.40 6.56
N VAL A 462 -0.90 -13.90 5.35
CA VAL A 462 -0.01 -14.86 4.72
C VAL A 462 0.42 -14.33 3.35
N PRO A 463 1.66 -13.83 3.20
CA PRO A 463 2.18 -13.40 1.91
C PRO A 463 2.54 -14.60 1.03
N ILE A 464 2.09 -14.60 -0.22
CA ILE A 464 2.37 -15.62 -1.22
C ILE A 464 3.17 -14.98 -2.36
N ILE A 465 4.43 -15.41 -2.50
CA ILE A 465 5.30 -15.02 -3.60
C ILE A 465 5.76 -16.31 -4.28
N THR A 466 5.37 -16.48 -5.54
CA THR A 466 5.68 -17.69 -6.32
C THR A 466 6.10 -17.30 -7.73
N THR A 467 7.20 -17.87 -8.20
CA THR A 467 7.76 -17.57 -9.52
C THR A 467 7.92 -18.84 -10.34
N SER A 468 7.36 -18.85 -11.55
CA SER A 468 7.49 -19.96 -12.51
C SER A 468 8.11 -19.46 -13.81
N ALA A 469 9.05 -20.22 -14.38
CA ALA A 469 9.71 -19.89 -15.65
C ALA A 469 9.11 -20.71 -16.80
N VAL A 470 8.69 -20.05 -17.88
CA VAL A 470 8.09 -20.67 -19.08
C VAL A 470 8.95 -20.35 -20.31
N ARG A 471 9.15 -21.32 -21.20
CA ARG A 471 9.78 -21.14 -22.52
C ARG A 471 8.78 -20.68 -23.57
N ASP A 472 8.40 -19.42 -23.53
CA ASP A 472 7.46 -18.81 -24.48
C ASP A 472 7.88 -17.41 -24.95
N ALA A 473 9.12 -17.02 -24.70
CA ALA A 473 9.59 -15.67 -24.99
C ALA A 473 9.79 -15.46 -26.50
N VAL A 474 9.06 -14.50 -27.07
CA VAL A 474 9.18 -14.04 -28.44
C VAL A 474 9.90 -12.70 -28.40
N LEU A 475 11.11 -12.64 -28.95
CA LEU A 475 11.93 -11.43 -28.97
C LEU A 475 11.48 -10.49 -30.10
N PRO A 476 11.58 -9.16 -29.92
CA PRO A 476 11.29 -8.21 -30.98
C PRO A 476 12.24 -8.40 -32.16
N SER A 477 11.72 -8.17 -33.36
CA SER A 477 12.48 -8.30 -34.61
C SER A 477 12.33 -7.03 -35.43
N ALA A 478 13.37 -6.65 -36.18
CA ALA A 478 13.37 -5.39 -36.92
C ALA A 478 13.62 -5.60 -38.41
N ARG A 479 12.99 -4.75 -39.22
CA ARG A 479 13.21 -4.61 -40.65
C ARG A 479 13.57 -3.17 -40.97
N GLY A 480 14.76 -2.98 -41.55
CA GLY A 480 15.22 -1.67 -42.03
C GLY A 480 15.07 -1.50 -43.54
N PHE A 481 14.72 -0.30 -43.99
CA PHE A 481 14.73 0.08 -45.41
C PHE A 481 14.94 1.59 -45.58
N CYS A 482 15.13 2.06 -46.82
CA CYS A 482 15.35 3.48 -47.12
C CYS A 482 14.59 3.95 -48.35
N ASP A 483 14.17 5.21 -48.36
CA ASP A 483 13.36 5.84 -49.41
C ASP A 483 14.14 6.88 -50.25
N GLY A 484 15.47 6.89 -50.11
CA GLY A 484 16.37 7.83 -50.79
C GLY A 484 16.70 9.10 -50.00
N ARG A 485 15.92 9.44 -48.96
CA ARG A 485 16.19 10.59 -48.07
C ARG A 485 16.30 10.22 -46.60
N ASN A 486 15.58 9.18 -46.18
CA ASN A 486 15.48 8.76 -44.79
C ASN A 486 15.85 7.28 -44.61
N LEU A 487 16.31 6.95 -43.40
CA LEU A 487 16.48 5.61 -42.91
C LEU A 487 15.25 5.23 -42.07
N HIS A 488 14.58 4.14 -42.46
CA HIS A 488 13.42 3.61 -41.78
C HIS A 488 13.78 2.32 -41.05
N LEU A 489 13.35 2.21 -39.80
CA LEU A 489 13.45 1.00 -38.99
C LEU A 489 12.07 0.68 -38.42
N ILE A 490 11.52 -0.48 -38.80
CA ILE A 490 10.26 -0.99 -38.26
C ILE A 490 10.58 -2.19 -37.38
N ILE A 491 10.25 -2.08 -36.09
CA ILE A 491 10.45 -3.11 -35.08
C ILE A 491 9.09 -3.73 -34.79
N ALA A 492 8.92 -5.01 -35.09
CA ALA A 492 7.76 -5.79 -34.65
C ALA A 492 7.95 -6.19 -33.19
N HIS A 493 6.98 -5.86 -32.35
CA HIS A 493 6.98 -6.19 -30.94
C HIS A 493 6.93 -7.71 -30.72
N GLY A 494 7.67 -8.15 -29.71
CA GLY A 494 7.58 -9.49 -29.16
C GLY A 494 6.58 -9.57 -28.02
N ASN A 495 6.77 -10.55 -27.14
CA ASN A 495 5.99 -10.66 -25.90
C ASN A 495 6.82 -10.38 -24.63
N VAL A 496 8.03 -9.84 -24.80
CA VAL A 496 8.99 -9.54 -23.71
C VAL A 496 9.32 -8.05 -23.58
N ASP A 497 8.99 -7.26 -24.59
CA ASP A 497 9.52 -5.92 -24.83
C ASP A 497 8.55 -4.80 -24.45
N GLN A 498 7.46 -5.12 -23.76
CA GLN A 498 6.48 -4.14 -23.26
C GLN A 498 7.12 -3.04 -22.40
N ASN A 499 8.17 -3.37 -21.64
CA ASN A 499 8.88 -2.42 -20.77
C ASN A 499 10.25 -2.03 -21.34
N TRP A 500 10.52 -2.27 -22.63
CA TRP A 500 11.80 -1.93 -23.24
C TRP A 500 11.70 -0.61 -23.99
N LEU A 501 12.60 0.31 -23.68
CA LEU A 501 12.60 1.66 -24.20
C LEU A 501 13.60 1.79 -25.37
N PRO A 502 13.26 2.50 -26.46
CA PRO A 502 14.14 2.69 -27.61
C PRO A 502 15.16 3.80 -27.40
N PHE A 503 16.43 3.49 -27.68
CA PHE A 503 17.55 4.43 -27.62
C PHE A 503 18.27 4.50 -28.96
N ILE A 504 18.60 5.71 -29.40
CA ILE A 504 19.53 5.93 -30.51
C ILE A 504 20.81 6.50 -29.89
N SER A 505 21.92 5.76 -30.04
CA SER A 505 23.13 5.98 -29.22
C SER A 505 22.78 5.90 -27.72
N ASP A 506 22.94 6.99 -26.95
CA ASP A 506 22.62 7.05 -25.52
C ASP A 506 21.35 7.87 -25.21
N TRP A 507 20.60 8.25 -26.23
CA TRP A 507 19.47 9.13 -26.07
C TRP A 507 18.14 8.38 -26.21
N HIS A 508 17.28 8.55 -25.20
CA HIS A 508 15.95 7.94 -25.15
C HIS A 508 15.03 8.61 -26.17
N LEU A 509 14.49 7.81 -27.08
CA LEU A 509 13.67 8.27 -28.19
C LEU A 509 12.20 8.44 -27.74
N THR A 510 11.88 9.55 -27.07
CA THR A 510 10.48 9.95 -26.79
C THR A 510 9.88 10.72 -27.97
N PRO A 511 8.54 10.90 -28.04
CA PRO A 511 7.90 11.69 -29.09
C PRO A 511 8.39 13.16 -29.14
N GLU A 512 8.56 13.81 -27.99
CA GLU A 512 9.04 15.20 -27.88
C GLU A 512 10.50 15.30 -28.34
N ALA A 513 11.27 14.31 -27.90
CA ALA A 513 12.64 14.08 -28.30
C ALA A 513 12.76 13.95 -29.83
N ALA A 514 11.96 13.09 -30.45
CA ALA A 514 11.97 12.87 -31.91
C ALA A 514 11.63 14.14 -32.70
N GLN A 515 10.67 14.95 -32.24
CA GLN A 515 10.30 16.21 -32.89
C GLN A 515 11.46 17.21 -32.94
N LYS A 516 12.28 17.29 -31.89
CA LYS A 516 13.45 18.19 -31.84
C LYS A 516 14.41 17.99 -33.02
N TYR A 517 14.55 16.76 -33.50
CA TYR A 517 15.48 16.39 -34.57
C TYR A 517 14.79 16.04 -35.90
N ASN A 518 13.50 16.34 -36.04
CA ASN A 518 12.67 15.99 -37.20
C ASN A 518 12.65 14.48 -37.51
N TYR A 519 12.60 13.63 -36.47
CA TYR A 519 12.38 12.19 -36.63
C TYR A 519 10.90 11.88 -36.56
N SER A 520 10.45 10.89 -37.34
CA SER A 520 9.10 10.35 -37.17
C SER A 520 9.15 9.11 -36.29
N LEU A 521 8.40 9.13 -35.19
CA LEU A 521 8.22 8.00 -34.28
C LEU A 521 6.74 7.62 -34.27
N TRP A 522 6.44 6.35 -34.52
CA TRP A 522 5.08 5.84 -34.48
C TRP A 522 5.04 4.46 -33.82
N ASP A 523 4.20 4.29 -32.82
CA ASP A 523 3.98 3.03 -32.11
C ASP A 523 2.48 2.73 -32.10
N ASN A 524 2.11 1.52 -32.51
CA ASN A 524 0.73 1.05 -32.53
C ASN A 524 0.48 -0.15 -31.60
N GLY A 525 1.45 -0.50 -30.74
CA GLY A 525 1.42 -1.65 -29.83
C GLY A 525 1.82 -2.99 -30.47
N THR A 526 1.88 -3.08 -31.81
CA THR A 526 2.39 -4.26 -32.53
C THR A 526 3.69 -3.98 -33.29
N HIS A 527 3.89 -2.73 -33.72
CA HIS A 527 5.06 -2.27 -34.43
C HIS A 527 5.45 -0.86 -33.98
N LEU A 528 6.75 -0.69 -33.74
CA LEU A 528 7.41 0.59 -33.55
C LEU A 528 8.14 0.97 -34.84
N ALA A 529 7.72 2.05 -35.49
CA ALA A 529 8.30 2.57 -36.72
C ALA A 529 9.04 3.89 -36.48
N ILE A 530 10.27 3.96 -36.97
CA ILE A 530 11.18 5.09 -36.79
C ILE A 530 11.73 5.51 -38.16
N SER A 531 11.63 6.79 -38.49
CA SER A 531 12.27 7.39 -39.66
C SER A 531 13.24 8.49 -39.25
N VAL A 532 14.48 8.38 -39.73
CA VAL A 532 15.56 9.32 -39.44
C VAL A 532 16.14 9.87 -40.75
N PRO A 533 16.21 11.20 -40.94
CA PRO A 533 16.83 11.80 -42.12
C PRO A 533 18.31 11.44 -42.29
N PHE A 534 18.79 11.32 -43.53
CA PHE A 534 20.17 10.96 -43.84
C PHE A 534 21.22 11.87 -43.17
N LEU A 535 20.99 13.20 -43.17
CA LEU A 535 21.92 14.20 -42.60
C LEU A 535 21.76 14.43 -41.09
N SER A 536 21.06 13.52 -40.41
CA SER A 536 20.82 13.58 -38.97
C SER A 536 22.12 13.40 -38.14
N PRO A 537 22.24 14.06 -36.96
CA PRO A 537 23.41 13.91 -36.09
C PRO A 537 23.61 12.47 -35.56
N HIS A 538 22.54 11.68 -35.47
CA HIS A 538 22.59 10.33 -34.95
C HIS A 538 22.87 9.24 -36.01
N VAL A 539 23.06 9.63 -37.27
CA VAL A 539 23.45 8.71 -38.35
C VAL A 539 24.97 8.59 -38.41
N ASN A 540 25.47 7.38 -38.67
CA ASN A 540 26.89 7.07 -38.79
C ASN A 540 27.27 6.87 -40.25
N TYR A 541 28.28 7.60 -40.73
CA TYR A 541 28.76 7.48 -42.11
C TYR A 541 29.98 6.57 -42.15
N GLU A 542 29.84 5.38 -42.73
CA GLU A 542 30.89 4.36 -42.73
C GLU A 542 31.93 4.59 -43.83
N GLY A 543 31.52 5.12 -44.99
CA GLY A 543 32.46 5.38 -46.08
C GLY A 543 31.81 5.81 -47.40
N PHE A 544 32.66 6.33 -48.29
CA PHE A 544 32.32 6.59 -49.69
C PHE A 544 32.65 5.35 -50.52
N HIS A 545 31.65 4.79 -51.19
CA HIS A 545 31.82 3.70 -52.14
C HIS A 545 31.39 4.15 -53.54
N THR A 546 31.80 3.41 -54.57
CA THR A 546 31.38 3.65 -55.97
C THR A 546 29.86 3.63 -56.15
N SER A 547 29.15 2.91 -55.28
CA SER A 547 27.69 2.81 -55.23
C SER A 547 26.99 3.88 -54.36
N GLY A 548 27.74 4.83 -53.78
CA GLY A 548 27.21 5.88 -52.89
C GLY A 548 27.79 5.86 -51.48
N ILE A 549 27.24 6.72 -50.62
CA ILE A 549 27.65 6.90 -49.22
C ILE A 549 26.92 5.87 -48.37
N LYS A 550 27.67 5.01 -47.67
CA LYS A 550 27.07 4.04 -46.73
C LYS A 550 26.81 4.73 -45.39
N ALA A 551 25.53 4.81 -45.03
CA ALA A 551 25.06 5.40 -43.78
C ALA A 551 24.32 4.35 -42.96
N SER A 552 24.59 4.31 -41.66
CA SER A 552 24.04 3.33 -40.73
C SER A 552 23.41 4.03 -39.53
N LEU A 553 22.24 3.55 -39.13
CA LEU A 553 21.57 3.94 -37.90
C LEU A 553 21.57 2.74 -36.95
N TYR A 554 21.95 2.97 -35.70
CA TYR A 554 21.95 1.97 -34.63
C TYR A 554 20.90 2.36 -33.60
N LEU A 555 20.09 1.39 -33.20
CA LEU A 555 19.07 1.54 -32.18
C LEU A 555 19.17 0.38 -31.18
N THR A 556 19.08 0.72 -29.90
CA THR A 556 19.12 -0.25 -28.81
C THR A 556 17.82 -0.18 -28.02
N LEU A 557 17.19 -1.32 -27.78
CA LEU A 557 16.12 -1.47 -26.79
C LEU A 557 16.77 -1.77 -25.43
N LYS A 558 16.53 -0.89 -24.45
CA LYS A 558 17.02 -1.02 -23.08
C LYS A 558 15.86 -1.27 -22.11
N ASP A 559 16.13 -1.99 -21.04
CA ASP A 559 15.17 -2.23 -19.96
C ASP A 559 14.74 -0.92 -19.28
N GLY A 560 13.45 -0.67 -19.13
CA GLY A 560 12.94 0.61 -18.59
C GLY A 560 13.32 0.89 -17.14
N ILE A 561 13.74 -0.12 -16.37
CA ILE A 561 14.13 0.04 -14.96
C ILE A 561 15.65 -0.03 -14.82
N THR A 562 16.26 -1.10 -15.33
CA THR A 562 17.70 -1.35 -15.15
C THR A 562 18.57 -0.66 -16.20
N LEU A 563 17.99 -0.12 -17.28
CA LEU A 563 18.68 0.42 -18.45
C LEU A 563 19.67 -0.55 -19.10
N ALA A 564 19.57 -1.85 -18.78
CA ALA A 564 20.41 -2.88 -19.38
C ALA A 564 20.04 -3.07 -20.86
N ASN A 565 21.05 -3.23 -21.72
CA ASN A 565 20.85 -3.50 -23.14
C ASN A 565 20.17 -4.86 -23.33
N ARG A 566 19.03 -4.87 -24.04
CA ARG A 566 18.26 -6.10 -24.31
C ARG A 566 18.39 -6.53 -25.76
N ARG A 567 18.26 -5.60 -26.70
CA ARG A 567 18.37 -5.87 -28.14
C ARG A 567 18.95 -4.68 -28.88
N ASP A 568 19.79 -4.98 -29.87
CA ASP A 568 20.35 -4.01 -30.80
C ASP A 568 19.84 -4.26 -32.21
N PHE A 569 19.51 -3.19 -32.91
CA PHE A 569 19.08 -3.17 -34.29
C PHE A 569 19.90 -2.16 -35.07
N SER A 570 20.16 -2.48 -36.34
CA SER A 570 20.86 -1.57 -37.23
C SER A 570 20.26 -1.61 -38.62
N VAL A 571 20.16 -0.45 -39.25
CA VAL A 571 19.84 -0.32 -40.67
C VAL A 571 20.98 0.40 -41.37
N SER A 572 21.46 -0.17 -42.46
CA SER A 572 22.51 0.42 -43.31
C SER A 572 21.98 0.63 -44.71
N CYS A 573 22.12 1.84 -45.22
CA CYS A 573 21.66 2.23 -46.55
C CYS A 573 22.73 2.97 -47.33
N ARG A 574 22.52 3.02 -48.65
CA ARG A 574 23.40 3.74 -49.57
C ARG A 574 22.66 4.95 -50.12
N PHE A 575 23.23 6.12 -49.91
CA PHE A 575 22.70 7.38 -50.41
C PHE A 575 23.58 7.92 -51.54
N SER A 576 22.96 8.59 -52.50
CA SER A 576 23.71 9.20 -53.61
C SER A 576 24.61 10.31 -53.07
N PRO A 577 25.86 10.45 -53.54
CA PRO A 577 26.70 11.60 -53.19
C PRO A 577 26.07 12.95 -53.56
N SER A 578 25.11 12.97 -54.49
CA SER A 578 24.33 14.16 -54.81
C SER A 578 23.51 14.70 -53.64
N GLU A 579 23.17 13.89 -52.64
CA GLU A 579 22.46 14.36 -51.44
C GLU A 579 23.31 15.32 -50.58
N LEU A 580 24.64 15.29 -50.73
CA LEU A 580 25.54 16.21 -50.06
C LEU A 580 25.68 17.56 -50.76
N ILE A 581 25.20 17.71 -52.01
CA ILE A 581 25.43 18.89 -52.83
C ILE A 581 24.16 19.39 -53.52
N GLN A 582 23.88 20.67 -53.37
CA GLN A 582 22.81 21.36 -54.08
C GLN A 582 23.37 22.54 -54.87
N CYS A 583 23.24 22.47 -56.20
CA CYS A 583 23.63 23.53 -57.12
C CYS A 583 22.37 24.30 -57.54
N LEU A 584 22.15 25.49 -56.96
CA LEU A 584 20.95 26.28 -57.22
C LEU A 584 21.08 27.09 -58.53
N PRO A 585 19.98 27.31 -59.28
CA PRO A 585 19.99 28.06 -60.55
C PRO A 585 20.52 29.49 -60.47
N ASN A 586 20.44 30.12 -59.28
CA ASN A 586 20.95 31.47 -59.02
C ASN A 586 22.47 31.52 -58.81
N GLY A 587 23.17 30.40 -59.01
CA GLY A 587 24.62 30.30 -58.80
C GLY A 587 25.03 30.13 -57.34
N THR A 588 24.12 29.77 -56.43
CA THR A 588 24.46 29.39 -55.06
C THR A 588 24.76 27.90 -54.99
N VAL A 589 25.88 27.54 -54.37
CA VAL A 589 26.23 26.14 -54.08
C VAL A 589 26.12 25.91 -52.59
N ILE A 590 25.40 24.84 -52.22
CA ILE A 590 25.35 24.32 -50.86
C ILE A 590 26.02 22.95 -50.89
N ILE A 591 27.06 22.76 -50.08
CA ILE A 591 27.70 21.44 -49.92
C ILE A 591 27.90 21.10 -48.45
N THR A 592 27.53 19.88 -48.08
CA THR A 592 27.69 19.34 -46.74
C THR A 592 28.78 18.27 -46.74
N ALA A 593 29.88 18.55 -46.07
CA ALA A 593 30.91 17.56 -45.77
C ALA A 593 30.50 16.73 -44.55
N ILE A 594 30.82 15.44 -44.56
CA ILE A 594 30.50 14.48 -43.49
C ILE A 594 31.78 13.91 -42.87
N LYS A 595 31.76 13.68 -41.56
CA LYS A 595 32.81 12.99 -40.80
C LYS A 595 32.54 11.49 -40.86
N LEU A 596 33.53 10.73 -41.36
CA LEU A 596 33.46 9.28 -41.41
C LEU A 596 33.83 8.67 -40.06
N VAL A 597 33.19 7.55 -39.69
CA VAL A 597 33.40 6.86 -38.40
C VAL A 597 34.89 6.50 -38.16
N GLY A 598 35.66 6.22 -39.23
CA GLY A 598 37.08 5.87 -39.14
C GLY A 598 38.07 7.03 -38.96
N VAL A 599 37.61 8.30 -38.88
CA VAL A 599 38.49 9.48 -38.81
C VAL A 599 38.22 10.27 -37.53
N ALA A 600 38.73 9.78 -36.39
CA ALA A 600 38.43 10.30 -35.06
C ALA A 600 38.85 11.78 -34.86
N ASP A 601 40.04 12.16 -35.33
CA ASP A 601 40.66 13.48 -35.09
C ASP A 601 40.12 14.61 -35.99
N LEU A 602 39.16 14.32 -36.88
CA LEU A 602 38.64 15.35 -37.79
C LEU A 602 37.65 16.26 -37.05
N ASP A 603 38.05 17.52 -36.92
CA ASP A 603 37.18 18.62 -36.48
C ASP A 603 36.51 19.27 -37.69
N THR A 604 35.18 19.17 -37.73
CA THR A 604 34.35 19.68 -38.82
C THR A 604 34.38 21.20 -38.94
N SER A 605 34.72 21.93 -37.86
CA SER A 605 34.82 23.39 -37.86
C SER A 605 36.04 23.93 -38.61
N LEU A 606 37.08 23.10 -38.77
CA LEU A 606 38.34 23.45 -39.43
C LEU A 606 38.33 23.17 -40.95
N LEU A 607 37.22 22.68 -41.49
CA LEU A 607 37.05 22.49 -42.93
C LEU A 607 37.02 23.84 -43.64
N VAL A 608 37.68 23.92 -44.79
CA VAL A 608 37.72 25.13 -45.64
C VAL A 608 37.55 24.77 -47.11
N LEU A 609 37.18 25.74 -47.96
CA LEU A 609 37.21 25.55 -49.42
C LEU A 609 38.62 25.81 -49.98
N ARG A 610 38.78 25.78 -51.32
CA ARG A 610 40.06 26.13 -51.98
C ARG A 610 40.60 27.49 -51.54
N ASP A 611 39.70 28.47 -51.37
CA ASP A 611 40.01 29.69 -50.63
C ASP A 611 39.84 29.44 -49.12
N ARG A 612 40.95 29.51 -48.38
CA ARG A 612 41.00 29.24 -46.93
C ARG A 612 40.20 30.25 -46.10
N GLN A 613 39.83 31.40 -46.65
CA GLN A 613 38.93 32.35 -45.96
C GLN A 613 37.48 31.87 -45.94
N CYS A 614 37.10 30.95 -46.84
CA CYS A 614 35.75 30.41 -46.89
C CYS A 614 35.57 29.24 -45.92
N LYS A 615 34.95 29.57 -44.78
CA LYS A 615 34.59 28.66 -43.68
C LYS A 615 33.15 28.14 -43.82
N PRO A 616 32.78 27.03 -43.16
CA PRO A 616 31.42 26.50 -43.18
C PRO A 616 30.43 27.47 -42.51
N SER A 617 29.21 27.52 -43.05
CA SER A 617 28.11 28.31 -42.50
C SER A 617 27.36 27.60 -41.38
N LEU A 618 27.38 26.26 -41.35
CA LEU A 618 26.78 25.45 -40.30
C LEU A 618 27.70 24.29 -39.96
N VAL A 619 27.98 24.08 -38.67
CA VAL A 619 28.88 23.03 -38.19
C VAL A 619 28.16 22.21 -37.12
N THR A 620 28.22 20.88 -37.26
CA THR A 620 27.82 19.90 -36.25
C THR A 620 29.00 18.96 -35.98
N GLU A 621 28.92 18.12 -34.95
CA GLU A 621 29.97 17.13 -34.65
C GLU A 621 30.31 16.22 -35.85
N LYS A 622 29.31 15.90 -36.69
CA LYS A 622 29.47 14.98 -37.83
C LYS A 622 29.39 15.63 -39.19
N THR A 623 28.96 16.89 -39.32
CA THR A 623 28.77 17.53 -40.63
C THR A 623 29.21 18.99 -40.64
N ALA A 624 29.67 19.49 -41.79
CA ALA A 624 29.94 20.90 -42.02
C ALA A 624 29.35 21.34 -43.36
N THR A 625 28.47 22.33 -43.34
CA THR A 625 27.78 22.83 -44.53
C THR A 625 28.34 24.17 -44.95
N PHE A 626 28.67 24.30 -46.23
CA PHE A 626 29.13 25.51 -46.88
C PHE A 626 28.03 26.05 -47.79
N ARG A 627 27.84 27.37 -47.78
CA ARG A 627 26.93 28.08 -48.68
C ARG A 627 27.67 29.26 -49.29
N PHE A 628 27.92 29.23 -50.59
CA PHE A 628 28.70 30.25 -51.30
C PHE A 628 28.26 30.40 -52.76
N ASN A 629 28.72 31.44 -53.45
CA ASN A 629 28.40 31.66 -54.86
C ASN A 629 29.44 30.96 -55.76
N VAL A 630 29.02 30.40 -56.90
CA VAL A 630 29.87 29.70 -57.86
C VAL A 630 31.07 30.52 -58.36
N ASN A 631 31.04 31.86 -58.26
CA ASN A 631 32.13 32.74 -58.68
C ASN A 631 33.11 33.12 -57.55
N THR A 632 32.90 32.64 -56.31
CA THR A 632 33.73 32.99 -55.14
C THR A 632 34.44 31.75 -54.56
N CYS A 633 35.16 31.93 -53.45
CA CYS A 633 35.78 30.85 -52.68
C CYS A 633 36.78 29.96 -53.42
N GLY A 634 37.52 30.53 -54.39
CA GLY A 634 38.50 29.80 -55.18
C GLY A 634 37.89 28.78 -56.15
N THR A 635 36.61 28.93 -56.50
CA THR A 635 35.91 28.04 -57.44
C THR A 635 36.49 28.20 -58.84
N SER A 636 36.88 27.09 -59.45
CA SER A 636 37.34 27.07 -60.84
C SER A 636 36.16 26.91 -61.79
N ARG A 637 36.12 27.72 -62.86
CA ARG A 637 35.11 27.62 -63.92
C ARG A 637 35.72 27.04 -65.19
N LYS A 638 35.01 26.12 -65.84
CA LYS A 638 35.35 25.56 -67.14
C LYS A 638 34.14 25.69 -68.06
N PHE A 639 34.33 26.29 -69.21
CA PHE A 639 33.29 26.39 -70.23
C PHE A 639 33.50 25.29 -71.27
N ASN A 640 32.51 24.41 -71.41
CA ASN A 640 32.35 23.57 -72.58
C ASN A 640 31.17 24.16 -73.37
N SER A 641 31.24 24.19 -74.70
CA SER A 641 30.31 24.90 -75.62
C SER A 641 28.81 24.89 -75.24
N THR A 642 28.34 23.88 -74.51
CA THR A 642 26.94 23.70 -74.05
C THR A 642 26.73 23.73 -72.52
N THR A 643 27.80 23.68 -71.71
CA THR A 643 27.73 23.57 -70.23
C THR A 643 28.82 24.37 -69.52
N MET A 644 28.44 25.15 -68.51
CA MET A 644 29.37 25.77 -67.57
C MET A 644 29.60 24.84 -66.37
N THR A 645 30.86 24.48 -66.13
CA THR A 645 31.26 23.54 -65.08
C THR A 645 31.99 24.31 -63.99
N TYR A 646 31.48 24.26 -62.75
CA TYR A 646 32.11 24.85 -61.59
C TYR A 646 32.64 23.77 -60.67
N GLU A 647 33.93 23.84 -60.35
CA GLU A 647 34.65 22.83 -59.59
C GLU A 647 35.34 23.49 -58.40
N ASN A 648 35.14 22.92 -57.21
CA ASN A 648 35.79 23.33 -55.97
C ASN A 648 36.01 22.10 -55.07
N GLU A 649 36.77 22.28 -53.99
CA GLU A 649 37.19 21.24 -53.07
C GLU A 649 36.98 21.68 -51.63
N VAL A 650 36.40 20.81 -50.80
CA VAL A 650 36.41 20.95 -49.35
C VAL A 650 37.66 20.26 -48.82
N LEU A 651 38.46 21.00 -48.06
CA LEU A 651 39.78 20.61 -47.59
C LEU A 651 39.80 20.61 -46.07
N TYR A 652 40.38 19.56 -45.49
CA TYR A 652 40.69 19.50 -44.06
C TYR A 652 42.20 19.55 -43.86
N PHE A 653 42.67 20.49 -43.04
CA PHE A 653 44.07 20.57 -42.62
C PHE A 653 44.16 20.20 -41.14
N ARG A 654 45.01 19.23 -40.82
CA ARG A 654 45.34 18.95 -39.42
C ARG A 654 46.13 20.14 -38.85
N PRO A 655 45.86 20.61 -37.62
CA PRO A 655 46.62 21.68 -37.00
C PRO A 655 48.14 21.41 -37.07
N GLY A 656 48.90 22.37 -37.60
CA GLY A 656 50.36 22.25 -37.79
C GLY A 656 50.83 21.57 -39.08
N ASN A 657 49.92 21.22 -40.01
CA ASN A 657 50.26 20.57 -41.28
C ASN A 657 49.75 21.37 -42.48
N ASP A 658 50.61 21.65 -43.47
CA ASP A 658 50.25 22.44 -44.66
C ASP A 658 49.64 21.62 -45.81
N THR A 659 49.63 20.29 -45.68
CA THR A 659 49.02 19.38 -46.67
C THR A 659 47.61 18.95 -46.22
N PRO A 660 46.59 18.96 -47.11
CA PRO A 660 45.25 18.58 -46.73
C PRO A 660 45.17 17.06 -46.49
N VAL A 661 44.67 16.68 -45.32
CA VAL A 661 44.50 15.28 -44.89
C VAL A 661 43.24 14.65 -45.48
N SER A 662 42.19 15.46 -45.69
CA SER A 662 40.98 15.04 -46.40
C SER A 662 40.66 16.03 -47.53
N LYS A 663 40.23 15.50 -48.68
CA LYS A 663 39.86 16.28 -49.87
C LYS A 663 38.56 15.74 -50.44
N LEU A 664 37.50 16.53 -50.38
CA LEU A 664 36.22 16.24 -51.01
C LEU A 664 36.04 17.16 -52.21
N LYS A 665 36.15 16.59 -53.41
CA LYS A 665 35.97 17.32 -54.66
C LYS A 665 34.53 17.26 -55.11
N PHE A 666 33.98 18.40 -55.54
CA PHE A 666 32.63 18.46 -56.09
C PHE A 666 32.57 19.32 -57.35
N VAL A 667 31.55 19.04 -58.17
CA VAL A 667 31.35 19.70 -59.46
C VAL A 667 29.86 20.01 -59.65
N CYS A 668 29.56 21.26 -59.96
CA CYS A 668 28.23 21.70 -60.39
C CYS A 668 28.23 21.94 -61.90
N TRP A 669 27.25 21.35 -62.58
CA TRP A 669 27.06 21.50 -64.03
C TRP A 669 25.84 22.38 -64.29
N TYR A 670 26.03 23.48 -65.02
CA TYR A 670 24.96 24.37 -65.45
C TYR A 670 24.85 24.33 -66.98
N ALA A 671 23.67 23.97 -67.49
CA ALA A 671 23.39 24.00 -68.92
C ALA A 671 23.27 25.45 -69.40
N VAL A 672 24.00 25.80 -70.47
CA VAL A 672 23.98 27.15 -71.05
C VAL A 672 22.89 27.19 -72.11
N LYS A 673 21.79 27.91 -71.84
CA LYS A 673 20.64 28.03 -72.75
C LYS A 673 20.80 29.12 -73.83
N GLN A 674 21.53 30.20 -73.53
CA GLN A 674 21.82 31.30 -74.45
C GLN A 674 23.26 31.78 -74.22
N THR A 675 24.00 31.96 -75.31
CA THR A 675 25.35 32.53 -75.32
C THR A 675 25.26 33.96 -75.84
N VAL A 676 25.56 34.96 -75.01
CA VAL A 676 25.61 36.36 -75.45
C VAL A 676 27.06 36.69 -75.80
N ASP A 677 27.33 36.86 -77.09
CA ASP A 677 28.67 37.16 -77.60
C ASP A 677 28.90 38.67 -77.58
N VAL A 678 29.78 39.14 -76.69
CA VAL A 678 30.13 40.56 -76.58
C VAL A 678 31.46 40.77 -77.31
N ARG A 679 31.40 41.26 -78.55
CA ARG A 679 32.58 41.69 -79.31
C ARG A 679 33.11 43.00 -78.73
N TYR A 680 34.44 43.08 -78.53
CA TYR A 680 35.12 44.32 -78.21
C TYR A 680 36.03 44.76 -79.36
N GLU A 681 35.97 46.04 -79.72
CA GLU A 681 36.88 46.73 -80.65
C GLU A 681 37.58 47.88 -79.91
N SER A 682 38.84 48.14 -80.24
CA SER A 682 39.61 49.26 -79.67
C SER A 682 39.19 50.58 -80.34
N LYS A 683 38.54 51.46 -79.60
CA LYS A 683 38.04 52.76 -80.07
C LYS A 683 38.64 53.88 -79.20
N LYS A 684 39.13 54.94 -79.86
CA LYS A 684 39.72 56.16 -79.26
C LYS A 684 38.86 56.69 -78.10
N THR A 685 39.54 57.11 -77.04
CA THR A 685 39.01 57.56 -75.76
C THR A 685 38.00 58.71 -75.90
N PRO A 686 36.75 58.53 -75.47
CA PRO A 686 35.86 59.65 -75.13
C PRO A 686 36.14 60.10 -73.68
N LEU A 687 35.86 61.37 -73.40
CA LEU A 687 35.90 61.96 -72.06
C LEU A 687 35.11 61.11 -71.03
N PRO A 688 35.56 61.02 -69.77
CA PRO A 688 34.88 60.22 -68.76
C PRO A 688 33.49 60.78 -68.47
N HIS A 689 32.48 59.95 -68.65
CA HIS A 689 31.13 60.21 -68.15
C HIS A 689 31.05 59.68 -66.72
N ILE A 690 30.83 60.57 -65.76
CA ILE A 690 30.59 60.21 -64.37
C ILE A 690 29.25 59.47 -64.31
N LYS A 691 29.28 58.20 -63.91
CA LYS A 691 28.09 57.48 -63.49
C LYS A 691 27.90 57.73 -61.99
N PRO A 692 26.74 58.20 -61.52
CA PRO A 692 26.47 58.24 -60.09
C PRO A 692 26.51 56.80 -59.54
N GLY A 693 27.44 56.56 -58.61
CA GLY A 693 27.45 55.37 -57.79
C GLY A 693 26.57 55.64 -56.57
N PHE A 694 25.56 54.81 -56.36
CA PHE A 694 24.73 54.89 -55.15
C PHE A 694 25.34 53.94 -54.12
N GLY A 695 25.74 54.50 -52.98
CA GLY A 695 26.14 53.75 -51.79
C GLY A 695 25.30 54.22 -50.62
N SER A 696 24.77 53.29 -49.83
CA SER A 696 24.05 53.59 -48.59
C SER A 696 25.04 53.65 -47.44
N LEU A 697 25.00 54.74 -46.67
CA LEU A 697 25.75 54.84 -45.41
C LEU A 697 24.99 54.08 -44.31
N ALA A 698 25.71 53.28 -43.53
CA ALA A 698 25.13 52.51 -42.44
C ALA A 698 25.16 53.34 -41.15
N LEU A 699 23.99 53.63 -40.59
CA LEU A 699 23.81 54.39 -39.36
C LEU A 699 23.28 53.48 -38.25
N SER A 700 23.65 53.78 -37.02
CA SER A 700 23.14 53.12 -35.82
C SER A 700 22.63 54.17 -34.85
N MET A 701 21.38 54.06 -34.41
CA MET A 701 20.81 54.87 -33.33
C MET A 701 20.61 54.01 -32.09
N LYS A 702 21.10 54.48 -30.94
CA LYS A 702 21.01 53.79 -29.65
C LYS A 702 20.49 54.73 -28.57
N ILE A 703 19.77 54.16 -27.60
CA ILE A 703 19.25 54.89 -26.44
C ILE A 703 20.04 54.51 -25.21
N PHE A 704 20.44 55.48 -24.41
CA PHE A 704 21.24 55.31 -23.20
C PHE A 704 20.44 55.63 -21.94
N LYS A 705 20.78 54.95 -20.86
CA LYS A 705 20.09 55.06 -19.56
C LYS A 705 20.32 56.41 -18.89
N GLU A 706 21.52 56.98 -19.08
CA GLU A 706 22.01 58.18 -18.41
C GLU A 706 22.83 59.08 -19.34
N LYS A 707 23.02 60.35 -18.94
CA LYS A 707 23.81 61.38 -19.66
C LYS A 707 25.28 61.01 -19.89
N SER A 708 25.79 60.00 -19.19
CA SER A 708 27.16 59.50 -19.36
C SER A 708 27.38 58.71 -20.65
N TYR A 709 26.31 58.26 -21.32
CA TYR A 709 26.35 57.40 -22.52
C TYR A 709 27.21 56.13 -22.33
N SER A 710 27.28 55.61 -21.10
CA SER A 710 28.03 54.38 -20.77
C SER A 710 27.23 53.13 -21.16
N GLU A 711 26.00 53.03 -20.66
CA GLU A 711 25.13 51.86 -20.79
C GLU A 711 23.95 52.12 -21.72
N PRO A 712 23.94 51.50 -22.92
CA PRO A 712 22.77 51.52 -23.78
C PRO A 712 21.71 50.55 -23.26
N TYR A 713 20.43 50.89 -23.47
CA TYR A 713 19.35 49.91 -23.33
C TYR A 713 19.57 48.76 -24.31
N GLN A 714 19.29 47.56 -23.83
CA GLN A 714 19.50 46.34 -24.61
C GLN A 714 18.18 45.83 -25.21
N GLU A 715 18.23 44.94 -26.21
CA GLU A 715 17.05 44.53 -26.98
C GLU A 715 15.86 44.03 -26.13
N TRP A 716 16.13 43.31 -25.03
CA TRP A 716 15.09 42.79 -24.11
C TRP A 716 14.55 43.83 -23.12
N GLU A 717 15.16 45.01 -23.05
CA GLU A 717 14.68 46.13 -22.23
C GLU A 717 13.72 47.06 -22.99
N TYR A 718 13.46 46.78 -24.27
CA TYR A 718 12.44 47.46 -25.06
C TYR A 718 11.06 46.79 -24.86
N PRO A 719 9.96 47.56 -24.76
CA PRO A 719 9.87 49.02 -24.86
C PRO A 719 10.36 49.77 -23.60
N VAL A 720 11.13 50.84 -23.79
CA VAL A 720 11.69 51.64 -22.70
C VAL A 720 10.60 52.50 -22.05
N VAL A 721 10.32 52.27 -20.78
CA VAL A 721 9.32 53.03 -20.01
C VAL A 721 9.98 54.17 -19.24
N LYS A 722 9.50 55.40 -19.44
CA LYS A 722 9.95 56.61 -18.73
C LYS A 722 8.75 57.46 -18.32
N TYR A 723 8.89 58.23 -17.24
CA TYR A 723 7.88 59.21 -16.87
C TYR A 723 7.92 60.40 -17.83
N LEU A 724 6.78 61.07 -18.01
CA LEU A 724 6.73 62.30 -18.79
C LEU A 724 7.72 63.32 -18.20
N ARG A 725 8.44 64.02 -19.08
CA ARG A 725 9.52 64.99 -18.81
C ARG A 725 10.87 64.41 -18.39
N ASP A 726 10.98 63.10 -18.16
CA ASP A 726 12.26 62.43 -17.96
C ASP A 726 13.08 62.44 -19.25
N ALA A 727 14.40 62.63 -19.14
CA ALA A 727 15.27 62.64 -20.30
C ALA A 727 15.56 61.21 -20.80
N LEU A 728 15.49 61.04 -22.12
CA LEU A 728 16.12 59.95 -22.85
C LEU A 728 17.31 60.47 -23.63
N TYR A 729 18.39 59.68 -23.64
CA TYR A 729 19.67 60.04 -24.24
C TYR A 729 19.88 59.24 -25.51
N PHE A 730 19.99 59.90 -26.65
CA PHE A 730 20.15 59.29 -27.96
C PHE A 730 21.57 59.50 -28.47
N GLU A 731 22.15 58.45 -29.04
CA GLU A 731 23.41 58.50 -29.77
C GLU A 731 23.17 57.95 -31.17
N VAL A 732 23.52 58.74 -32.18
CA VAL A 732 23.53 58.29 -33.58
C VAL A 732 24.97 58.23 -34.03
N GLU A 733 25.37 57.09 -34.58
CA GLU A 733 26.73 56.79 -35.04
C GLU A 733 26.72 56.38 -36.51
N LEU A 734 27.64 56.96 -37.28
CA LEU A 734 27.99 56.50 -38.62
C LEU A 734 28.95 55.30 -38.51
N LEU A 735 28.49 54.10 -38.86
CA LEU A 735 29.26 52.88 -38.68
C LEU A 735 30.39 52.72 -39.71
N GLN A 736 30.12 53.09 -40.97
CA GLN A 736 31.07 53.05 -42.09
C GLN A 736 30.72 54.08 -43.17
N PRO A 737 31.71 54.62 -43.92
CA PRO A 737 33.15 54.37 -43.80
C PRO A 737 33.79 55.22 -42.69
N LYS A 738 34.88 54.71 -42.09
CA LYS A 738 35.71 55.43 -41.10
C LYS A 738 36.59 56.51 -41.75
N ASP A 739 36.00 57.39 -42.57
CA ASP A 739 36.68 58.52 -43.21
C ASP A 739 36.59 59.75 -42.31
N ALA A 740 37.73 60.21 -41.78
CA ALA A 740 37.81 61.33 -40.86
C ALA A 740 37.26 62.66 -41.43
N ARG A 741 37.07 62.77 -42.75
CA ARG A 741 36.53 63.96 -43.43
C ARG A 741 34.99 64.01 -43.43
N LEU A 742 34.32 62.92 -43.08
CA LEU A 742 32.87 62.87 -42.96
C LEU A 742 32.44 63.38 -41.58
N ASP A 743 31.39 64.19 -41.55
CA ASP A 743 30.72 64.66 -40.33
C ASP A 743 29.24 64.26 -40.41
N LEU A 744 28.74 63.64 -39.35
CA LEU A 744 27.35 63.19 -39.25
C LEU A 744 26.49 64.35 -38.77
N ASN A 745 25.66 64.93 -39.64
CA ASN A 745 24.68 65.94 -39.20
C ASN A 745 23.27 65.34 -39.11
N LEU A 746 22.55 65.64 -38.03
CA LEU A 746 21.14 65.26 -37.88
C LEU A 746 20.29 66.45 -38.33
N ASP A 747 19.63 66.32 -39.48
CA ASP A 747 18.90 67.44 -40.08
C ASP A 747 17.49 67.56 -39.49
N ASP A 748 16.64 66.57 -39.73
CA ASP A 748 15.29 66.50 -39.18
C ASP A 748 15.07 65.19 -38.41
N CYS A 749 14.60 65.31 -37.17
CA CYS A 749 14.23 64.18 -36.33
C CYS A 749 12.82 64.40 -35.80
N TRP A 750 11.96 63.38 -35.88
CA TRP A 750 10.60 63.45 -35.36
C TRP A 750 10.20 62.13 -34.72
N ALA A 751 9.25 62.20 -33.79
CA ALA A 751 8.59 61.02 -33.23
C ALA A 751 7.23 60.79 -33.90
N THR A 752 6.82 59.53 -33.94
CA THR A 752 5.50 59.08 -34.40
C THR A 752 4.83 58.23 -33.33
N ASN A 753 3.50 58.11 -33.39
CA ASN A 753 2.75 57.24 -32.46
C ASN A 753 2.73 55.76 -32.89
N SER A 754 3.27 55.41 -34.05
CA SER A 754 3.37 54.03 -34.56
C SER A 754 4.76 53.76 -35.12
N GLN A 755 5.04 52.49 -35.46
CA GLN A 755 6.29 52.07 -36.10
C GLN A 755 6.49 52.67 -37.51
N SER A 756 5.44 53.20 -38.14
CA SER A 756 5.55 53.81 -39.47
C SER A 756 6.09 55.23 -39.38
N GLN A 757 7.19 55.50 -40.09
CA GLN A 757 7.82 56.82 -40.18
C GLN A 757 6.86 57.91 -40.70
N ASP A 758 5.90 57.52 -41.53
CA ASP A 758 4.92 58.41 -42.17
C ASP A 758 3.60 58.51 -41.40
N SER A 759 3.49 57.88 -40.22
CA SER A 759 2.24 57.95 -39.43
C SER A 759 2.06 59.32 -38.78
N LEU A 760 0.81 59.77 -38.77
CA LEU A 760 0.40 60.98 -38.06
C LEU A 760 -0.21 60.60 -36.70
N PRO A 761 0.04 61.37 -35.63
CA PRO A 761 0.80 62.62 -35.60
C PRO A 761 2.33 62.45 -35.62
N GLN A 762 3.03 63.43 -36.22
CA GLN A 762 4.49 63.58 -36.17
C GLN A 762 4.84 64.76 -35.26
N TRP A 763 5.74 64.56 -34.28
CA TRP A 763 6.26 65.64 -33.45
C TRP A 763 7.74 65.91 -33.77
N PRO A 764 8.10 67.09 -34.30
CA PRO A 764 9.48 67.41 -34.64
C PRO A 764 10.32 67.71 -33.39
N ILE A 765 11.45 67.02 -33.28
CA ILE A 765 12.42 67.08 -32.18
C ILE A 765 13.63 67.94 -32.58
N ILE A 766 14.08 67.80 -33.83
CA ILE A 766 15.16 68.59 -34.46
C ILE A 766 14.64 69.06 -35.82
N ILE A 767 14.83 70.34 -36.15
CA ILE A 767 14.41 70.94 -37.41
C ILE A 767 15.61 71.69 -38.01
N ASN A 768 16.02 71.31 -39.23
CA ASN A 768 17.18 71.89 -39.92
C ASN A 768 18.47 71.92 -39.05
N GLY A 769 18.70 70.86 -38.27
CA GLY A 769 19.85 70.75 -37.37
C GLY A 769 19.78 71.52 -36.05
N CYS A 770 18.69 72.23 -35.78
CA CYS A 770 18.48 73.02 -34.56
C CYS A 770 17.36 72.45 -33.69
N GLU A 771 17.35 72.80 -32.39
CA GLU A 771 16.27 72.40 -31.49
C GLU A 771 14.93 73.04 -31.90
N ASN A 772 13.84 72.27 -31.80
CA ASN A 772 12.50 72.79 -32.10
C ASN A 772 12.11 73.91 -31.13
N SER A 773 11.98 75.14 -31.62
CA SER A 773 11.65 76.32 -30.81
C SER A 773 10.23 76.30 -30.24
N GLU A 774 9.32 75.55 -30.87
CA GLU A 774 7.92 75.38 -30.45
C GLU A 774 7.77 74.37 -29.31
N ASP A 775 8.80 73.57 -29.02
CA ASP A 775 8.82 72.67 -27.86
C ASP A 775 9.26 73.43 -26.60
N SER A 776 8.45 73.35 -25.54
CA SER A 776 8.76 73.97 -24.24
C SER A 776 9.97 73.32 -23.55
N TYR A 777 10.28 72.06 -23.88
CA TYR A 777 11.31 71.25 -23.25
C TYR A 777 12.51 70.95 -24.15
N ARG A 778 12.68 71.74 -25.22
CA ARG A 778 13.75 71.79 -26.23
C ARG A 778 14.84 70.72 -26.11
N THR A 779 15.06 69.99 -27.19
CA THR A 779 16.17 69.04 -27.36
C THR A 779 17.51 69.66 -26.97
N VAL A 780 18.30 68.96 -26.16
CA VAL A 780 19.63 69.42 -25.73
C VAL A 780 20.70 68.56 -26.37
N PHE A 781 21.58 69.17 -27.16
CA PHE A 781 22.73 68.50 -27.77
C PHE A 781 23.88 68.37 -26.77
N HIS A 782 24.56 67.22 -26.78
CA HIS A 782 25.73 66.95 -25.94
C HIS A 782 26.99 66.84 -26.80
N GLU A 783 28.07 67.49 -26.37
CA GLU A 783 29.35 67.40 -27.06
C GLU A 783 29.92 65.97 -27.02
N VAL A 784 30.46 65.52 -28.14
CA VAL A 784 31.14 64.23 -28.26
C VAL A 784 32.64 64.51 -28.32
N ASN A 785 33.38 63.95 -27.36
CA ASN A 785 34.83 64.07 -27.29
C ASN A 785 35.51 62.75 -27.63
N TYR A 786 36.76 62.83 -28.09
CA TYR A 786 37.59 61.66 -28.36
C TYR A 786 37.78 60.82 -27.08
N SER A 787 37.59 59.51 -27.18
CA SER A 787 37.82 58.56 -26.10
C SER A 787 38.22 57.19 -26.65
N LEU A 788 38.65 56.25 -25.80
CA LEU A 788 38.96 54.87 -26.23
C LEU A 788 37.79 54.16 -26.94
N ARG A 789 36.55 54.61 -26.71
CA ARG A 789 35.33 54.11 -27.37
C ARG A 789 34.89 54.95 -28.56
N VAL A 790 35.37 56.19 -28.68
CA VAL A 790 34.96 57.16 -29.72
C VAL A 790 36.19 57.65 -30.46
N GLU A 791 36.50 56.96 -31.57
CA GLU A 791 37.68 57.20 -32.40
C GLU A 791 37.52 58.44 -33.31
N PHE A 792 36.29 58.67 -33.83
CA PHE A 792 35.94 59.81 -34.68
C PHE A 792 34.72 60.55 -34.09
N PRO A 793 34.92 61.58 -33.25
CA PRO A 793 33.82 62.32 -32.64
C PRO A 793 32.84 62.93 -33.65
N GLN A 794 33.32 63.33 -34.83
CA GLN A 794 32.52 63.84 -35.94
C GLN A 794 31.58 62.79 -36.56
N HIS A 795 31.77 61.50 -36.29
CA HIS A 795 30.87 60.44 -36.77
C HIS A 795 29.70 60.17 -35.83
N MET A 796 29.60 60.93 -34.73
CA MET A 796 28.60 60.73 -33.70
C MET A 796 27.88 62.03 -33.35
N LYS A 797 26.58 61.95 -33.12
CA LYS A 797 25.79 63.02 -32.49
C LYS A 797 25.04 62.47 -31.30
N ARG A 798 25.04 63.23 -30.21
CA ARG A 798 24.37 62.90 -28.96
C ARG A 798 23.40 64.02 -28.59
N PHE A 799 22.19 63.64 -28.23
CA PHE A 799 21.16 64.59 -27.79
C PHE A 799 20.23 63.94 -26.77
N GLU A 800 19.63 64.76 -25.91
CA GLU A 800 18.58 64.32 -25.01
C GLU A 800 17.22 64.91 -25.40
N VAL A 801 16.18 64.11 -25.22
CA VAL A 801 14.78 64.50 -25.43
C VAL A 801 14.02 64.21 -24.14
N ARG A 802 13.25 65.19 -23.67
CA ARG A 802 12.36 64.98 -22.51
C ARG A 802 11.11 64.27 -22.98
N MET A 803 10.76 63.19 -22.29
CA MET A 803 9.69 62.30 -22.72
C MET A 803 8.33 63.02 -22.76
N PHE A 804 7.63 62.87 -23.86
CA PHE A 804 6.28 63.39 -24.09
C PHE A 804 5.39 62.25 -24.59
N THR A 805 4.10 62.52 -24.76
CA THR A 805 3.13 61.55 -25.25
C THR A 805 2.18 62.22 -26.22
N PHE A 806 1.70 61.45 -27.20
CA PHE A 806 0.71 61.92 -28.17
C PHE A 806 -0.69 61.89 -27.56
N VAL A 807 -1.47 62.93 -27.83
CA VAL A 807 -2.84 63.10 -27.34
C VAL A 807 -3.79 63.32 -28.50
N GLN A 808 -5.01 62.77 -28.38
CA GLN A 808 -6.12 63.08 -29.29
C GLN A 808 -7.27 63.67 -28.46
N GLY A 809 -7.47 64.98 -28.55
CA GLY A 809 -8.38 65.71 -27.65
C GLY A 809 -7.81 65.79 -26.23
N SER A 810 -8.55 65.32 -25.23
CA SER A 810 -8.13 65.26 -23.81
C SER A 810 -7.67 63.88 -23.35
N ASN A 811 -7.62 62.88 -24.23
CA ASN A 811 -7.25 61.51 -23.90
C ASN A 811 -5.85 61.17 -24.46
N LEU A 812 -5.08 60.44 -23.65
CA LEU A 812 -3.77 59.89 -24.01
C LEU A 812 -3.95 58.79 -25.07
N LEU A 813 -3.20 58.87 -26.18
CA LEU A 813 -3.10 57.78 -27.14
C LEU A 813 -2.07 56.78 -26.61
N GLN A 814 -2.52 55.70 -25.99
CA GLN A 814 -1.69 54.54 -25.65
C GLN A 814 -2.05 53.37 -26.57
N GLU A 815 -1.04 52.76 -27.19
CA GLU A 815 -1.11 51.37 -27.67
C GLU A 815 -0.74 50.41 -26.54
#